data_AF-A0A351DTT9-F1
#
_entry.id   AF-A0A351DTT9-F1
#
_cell.length_a   1.000
_cell.length_b   1.000
_cell.length_c   1.000
_cell.angle_alpha   90.00
_cell.angle_beta   90.00
_cell.angle_gamma   90.00
#
_symmetry.space_group_name_H-M   'P 1'
#
loop_
_entity.id
_entity.type
_entity.pdbx_description
1 polymer ?
#
loop_
_entity_poly.entity_id
_entity_poly.type
_entity_poly.pdbx_seq_one_letter_code
_entity_poly.pdbx_strand_id
1 'polypeptide(L)'
;MKKFLTLALSFLAFAQVDAQVRYLNEVFSDVTVTTDVVYGTNVTVLPLLQGQAPAAQPLVCDIYEPNGDTETDRPVLIYIHTGNFLPQYLNGSAVGTKNDSVAVELCSRYAKMGYVVASIDYRQGWNPLAATQSERTFQLINAAYRGVQDARTAVRYFRMTEDTMGDPYGIDPSMIGYLGEGTGGYVSYAAATISDYNDVIYDDNGAPITKFWTGDPNGTPGVDYLPMVIEAVNGNPEGTTDGFAPPGVFGPDPVQLCIANHTGYSSDVSYQVNLGGALGDLNWLDPGDPAMISFQCPADQFAPYTTQVVVVPTTGENVVEASGAFDIHAEINAQPAPNNNGSFQALGLTDAYSAQAVANGNQGWDGLYPVLNDYVGSTPTQPFDGAPWQWWDVATTEMVDAANGTTIAATQLTLNPNMGPLEGRAYCDTIVGYSAPRMAALLGLASQGPGCTDADACNFNALATSDDGSCVYADPGFNCAGEPIAAGCTNPLACNYDNTATLEDGSCDFLDSSTIPTGTENVWLVGLTLTGTAFEAFAGPCEAAGGVNPNVSINGVIAGDGSAPLAMAGITDPTGLLADLAALASTVEFGICGDNITVAALGNIIPMVGNGQFWQSPIPVNDDGQYLWAAPLANFPIGCGDPEANNFTDACDLSLACTYDVTLRVNMANEMVSENGVHVAGEFQGWDPAA
;
A
#
# COMPACT_ATOMS: atom_id res chain seq x y z
N MET A 1 36.20 -18.34 -70.31
CA MET A 1 34.81 -18.65 -69.93
C MET A 1 34.76 -18.90 -68.43
N LYS A 2 33.78 -18.28 -67.74
CA LYS A 2 33.44 -18.36 -66.28
C LYS A 2 34.47 -17.66 -65.36
N LYS A 3 34.27 -16.48 -64.76
CA LYS A 3 33.22 -15.92 -63.87
C LYS A 3 32.90 -16.82 -62.66
N PHE A 4 33.36 -16.42 -61.46
CA PHE A 4 32.72 -16.52 -60.13
C PHE A 4 33.61 -15.73 -59.14
N LEU A 5 33.35 -14.44 -58.93
CA LEU A 5 32.52 -13.81 -57.88
C LEU A 5 33.17 -13.74 -56.49
N THR A 6 33.47 -12.50 -56.13
CA THR A 6 33.85 -11.91 -54.85
C THR A 6 32.92 -12.31 -53.71
N LEU A 7 33.46 -12.59 -52.52
CA LEU A 7 32.80 -12.25 -51.26
C LEU A 7 33.86 -11.93 -50.20
N ALA A 8 34.06 -10.64 -49.97
CA ALA A 8 34.69 -10.12 -48.78
C ALA A 8 33.69 -10.27 -47.64
N LEU A 9 33.99 -11.11 -46.65
CA LEU A 9 33.24 -11.15 -45.40
C LEU A 9 33.90 -10.13 -44.46
N SER A 10 33.41 -8.89 -44.53
CA SER A 10 33.59 -7.90 -43.48
C SER A 10 32.86 -8.41 -42.23
N PHE A 11 33.62 -8.72 -41.17
CA PHE A 11 33.11 -8.81 -39.81
C PHE A 11 32.69 -7.39 -39.38
N LEU A 12 31.43 -7.03 -39.64
CA LEU A 12 30.71 -6.06 -38.82
C LEU A 12 30.17 -6.85 -37.63
N ALA A 13 30.90 -6.81 -36.51
CA ALA A 13 30.30 -7.08 -35.22
C ALA A 13 29.39 -5.89 -34.93
N PHE A 14 28.13 -5.98 -35.34
CA PHE A 14 27.08 -5.22 -34.71
C PHE A 14 26.94 -5.79 -33.30
N ALA A 15 27.47 -5.09 -32.30
CA ALA A 15 26.88 -5.14 -30.98
C ALA A 15 25.52 -4.42 -31.10
N GLN A 16 24.49 -5.16 -31.52
CA GLN A 16 23.11 -4.76 -31.35
C GLN A 16 22.63 -5.43 -30.07
N VAL A 17 22.81 -4.74 -28.95
CA VAL A 17 21.97 -4.91 -27.76
C VAL A 17 21.83 -3.51 -27.16
N ASP A 18 20.87 -2.76 -27.68
CA ASP A 18 20.13 -1.73 -26.93
C ASP A 18 18.69 -1.89 -27.39
N ALA A 19 18.07 -2.88 -26.77
CA ALA A 19 16.76 -3.43 -27.08
C ALA A 19 15.66 -2.71 -26.30
N GLN A 20 15.89 -1.48 -25.86
CA GLN A 20 15.05 -0.73 -24.91
C GLN A 20 15.06 0.75 -25.32
N VAL A 21 13.92 1.43 -25.18
CA VAL A 21 13.79 2.85 -25.55
C VAL A 21 14.02 3.71 -24.31
N ARG A 22 15.06 4.55 -24.34
CA ARG A 22 15.39 5.50 -23.27
C ARG A 22 14.15 6.34 -22.89
N TYR A 23 14.00 6.61 -21.60
CA TYR A 23 12.88 7.32 -20.97
C TYR A 23 11.53 6.61 -20.96
N LEU A 24 11.42 5.47 -21.65
CA LEU A 24 10.23 4.60 -21.66
C LEU A 24 10.50 3.25 -20.99
N ASN A 25 11.72 2.71 -21.12
CA ASN A 25 12.15 1.44 -20.58
C ASN A 25 13.44 1.61 -19.77
N GLU A 26 13.71 0.70 -18.84
CA GLU A 26 14.95 0.67 -18.07
C GLU A 26 16.13 0.27 -18.95
N VAL A 27 16.90 1.22 -19.46
CA VAL A 27 18.05 0.98 -20.36
C VAL A 27 19.38 0.80 -19.62
N PHE A 28 19.42 1.13 -18.32
CA PHE A 28 20.61 0.98 -17.48
C PHE A 28 20.40 -0.14 -16.44
N SER A 29 21.43 -0.96 -16.20
CA SER A 29 21.37 -2.05 -15.22
C SER A 29 21.39 -1.55 -13.78
N ASP A 30 22.11 -0.44 -13.53
CA ASP A 30 22.45 0.03 -12.19
C ASP A 30 22.28 1.55 -12.05
N VAL A 31 22.11 1.98 -10.81
CA VAL A 31 22.02 3.38 -10.41
C VAL A 31 23.12 3.73 -9.42
N THR A 32 23.67 4.94 -9.55
CA THR A 32 24.51 5.56 -8.53
C THR A 32 23.63 6.43 -7.66
N VAL A 33 23.71 6.25 -6.33
CA VAL A 33 22.96 7.06 -5.37
C VAL A 33 23.93 7.93 -4.58
N THR A 34 23.77 9.25 -4.68
CA THR A 34 24.47 10.22 -3.83
C THR A 34 23.53 10.64 -2.70
N THR A 35 23.84 10.22 -1.48
CA THR A 35 22.95 10.41 -0.33
C THR A 35 23.18 11.73 0.40
N ASP A 36 22.11 12.26 0.99
CA ASP A 36 22.11 13.43 1.89
C ASP A 36 22.72 14.70 1.26
N VAL A 37 22.47 14.91 -0.03
CA VAL A 37 22.84 16.14 -0.74
C VAL A 37 22.01 17.30 -0.19
N VAL A 38 22.69 18.33 0.32
CA VAL A 38 22.02 19.50 0.88
C VAL A 38 21.54 20.40 -0.25
N TYR A 39 20.23 20.41 -0.49
CA TYR A 39 19.60 21.27 -1.51
C TYR A 39 19.11 22.60 -0.94
N GLY A 40 19.17 22.83 0.38
CA GLY A 40 18.77 24.09 1.01
C GLY A 40 18.96 24.10 2.52
N THR A 41 18.57 25.18 3.17
CA THR A 41 18.49 25.25 4.64
C THR A 41 17.26 26.03 5.04
N ASN A 42 16.46 25.50 5.96
CA ASN A 42 15.26 26.17 6.41
C ASN A 42 14.92 25.82 7.87
N VAL A 43 13.86 26.37 8.45
CA VAL A 43 13.57 26.24 9.88
C VAL A 43 12.54 25.15 10.14
N THR A 44 12.91 24.14 10.94
CA THR A 44 12.03 23.09 11.43
C THR A 44 11.31 23.50 12.71
N VAL A 45 10.08 23.01 12.87
CA VAL A 45 9.26 23.24 14.07
C VAL A 45 9.09 21.97 14.91
N LEU A 46 9.65 20.84 14.51
CA LEU A 46 9.64 19.60 15.31
C LEU A 46 10.11 19.79 16.77
N PRO A 47 11.13 20.63 17.07
CA PRO A 47 11.53 20.87 18.45
C PRO A 47 10.40 21.41 19.35
N LEU A 48 9.35 22.03 18.79
CA LEU A 48 8.18 22.50 19.55
C LEU A 48 7.45 21.34 20.24
N LEU A 49 7.47 20.14 19.67
CA LEU A 49 6.87 18.94 20.29
C LEU A 49 7.53 18.57 21.62
N GLN A 50 8.77 19.04 21.83
CA GLN A 50 9.54 18.87 23.07
C GLN A 50 9.67 20.17 23.88
N GLY A 51 8.86 21.19 23.56
CA GLY A 51 8.89 22.50 24.21
C GLY A 51 10.14 23.32 23.92
N GLN A 52 10.87 23.02 22.84
CA GLN A 52 12.04 23.77 22.39
C GLN A 52 11.67 24.71 21.24
N ALA A 53 12.44 25.80 21.07
CA ALA A 53 12.20 26.75 19.98
C ALA A 53 12.49 26.12 18.59
N PRO A 54 11.86 26.64 17.51
CA PRO A 54 12.20 26.27 16.14
C PRO A 54 13.70 26.45 15.86
N ALA A 55 14.27 25.62 14.99
CA ALA A 55 15.70 25.60 14.70
C ALA A 55 15.97 25.42 13.20
N ALA A 56 17.10 25.94 12.73
CA ALA A 56 17.56 25.70 11.37
C ALA A 56 17.90 24.21 11.17
N GLN A 57 17.47 23.66 10.04
CA GLN A 57 17.69 22.30 9.59
C GLN A 57 18.14 22.33 8.12
N PRO A 58 19.18 21.58 7.73
CA PRO A 58 19.50 21.39 6.32
C PRO A 58 18.38 20.61 5.63
N LEU A 59 18.01 21.04 4.43
CA LEU A 59 17.12 20.28 3.57
C LEU A 59 17.96 19.35 2.71
N VAL A 60 17.70 18.05 2.76
CA VAL A 60 18.55 17.01 2.14
C VAL A 60 17.77 16.14 1.17
N CYS A 61 18.43 15.67 0.13
CA CYS A 61 17.87 14.71 -0.81
C CYS A 61 18.87 13.61 -1.17
N ASP A 62 18.34 12.48 -1.64
CA ASP A 62 19.14 11.45 -2.30
C ASP A 62 18.97 11.60 -3.81
N ILE A 63 20.09 11.66 -4.52
CA ILE A 63 20.12 11.80 -5.98
C ILE A 63 20.47 10.47 -6.60
N TYR A 64 19.57 9.97 -7.44
CA TYR A 64 19.70 8.73 -8.20
C TYR A 64 20.05 9.08 -9.65
N GLU A 65 21.17 8.57 -10.11
CA GLU A 65 21.65 8.76 -11.49
C GLU A 65 21.91 7.39 -12.14
N PRO A 66 21.57 7.21 -13.42
CA PRO A 66 21.96 6.01 -14.16
C PRO A 66 23.49 5.86 -14.20
N ASN A 67 23.98 4.66 -13.86
CA ASN A 67 25.41 4.38 -13.90
C ASN A 67 25.90 4.28 -15.35
N GLY A 68 26.96 5.03 -15.68
CA GLY A 68 27.58 5.00 -17.01
C GLY A 68 26.85 5.79 -18.10
N ASP A 69 25.82 6.55 -17.74
CA ASP A 69 25.14 7.45 -18.66
C ASP A 69 26.04 8.61 -19.08
N THR A 70 25.98 8.95 -20.37
CA THR A 70 26.78 10.03 -20.97
C THR A 70 25.93 11.21 -21.46
N GLU A 71 24.61 11.11 -21.35
CA GLU A 71 23.71 12.22 -21.69
C GLU A 71 23.84 13.33 -20.65
N THR A 72 23.77 14.58 -21.13
CA THR A 72 23.92 15.78 -20.32
C THR A 72 22.69 16.68 -20.31
N ASP A 73 21.67 16.37 -21.14
CA ASP A 73 20.39 17.09 -21.14
C ASP A 73 19.28 16.18 -20.57
N ARG A 74 19.44 15.73 -19.32
CA ARG A 74 18.54 14.73 -18.71
C ARG A 74 17.35 15.38 -17.99
N PRO A 75 16.15 14.77 -18.08
CA PRO A 75 15.00 15.20 -17.29
C PRO A 75 15.21 14.88 -15.80
N VAL A 76 14.69 15.75 -14.94
CA VAL A 76 14.73 15.63 -13.48
C VAL A 76 13.35 15.27 -12.94
N LEU A 77 13.28 14.26 -12.07
CA LEU A 77 12.10 13.93 -11.29
C LEU A 77 12.37 14.18 -9.81
N ILE A 78 11.60 15.06 -9.18
CA ILE A 78 11.67 15.32 -7.75
C ILE A 78 10.63 14.42 -7.05
N TYR A 79 11.10 13.39 -6.34
CA TYR A 79 10.27 12.50 -5.54
C TYR A 79 10.02 13.09 -4.15
N ILE A 80 8.76 13.12 -3.72
CA ILE A 80 8.31 13.66 -2.44
C ILE A 80 7.54 12.58 -1.69
N HIS A 81 8.12 12.11 -0.58
CA HIS A 81 7.58 10.97 0.18
C HIS A 81 6.33 11.31 1.02
N THR A 82 5.60 10.28 1.46
CA THR A 82 4.47 10.41 2.40
C THR A 82 4.93 10.65 3.85
N GLY A 83 4.02 10.54 4.82
CA GLY A 83 4.37 10.52 6.24
C GLY A 83 3.59 11.51 7.09
N ASN A 84 2.52 12.12 6.56
CA ASN A 84 1.64 12.99 7.33
C ASN A 84 2.38 14.17 7.99
N PHE A 85 3.43 14.66 7.32
CA PHE A 85 4.29 15.73 7.80
C PHE A 85 4.90 15.46 9.19
N LEU A 86 5.11 14.19 9.55
CA LEU A 86 5.73 13.77 10.80
C LEU A 86 6.80 12.70 10.53
N PRO A 87 7.85 12.63 11.37
CA PRO A 87 8.86 11.59 11.23
C PRO A 87 8.25 10.20 11.26
N GLN A 88 8.85 9.27 10.52
CA GLN A 88 8.49 7.85 10.54
C GLN A 88 8.32 7.36 11.98
N TYR A 89 7.31 6.52 12.17
CA TYR A 89 6.80 6.03 13.46
C TYR A 89 6.14 7.08 14.36
N LEU A 90 6.63 8.32 14.42
CA LEU A 90 5.92 9.41 15.10
C LEU A 90 4.63 9.81 14.36
N ASN A 91 4.61 9.60 13.05
CA ASN A 91 3.44 9.72 12.20
C ASN A 91 2.42 8.58 12.39
N GLY A 92 2.73 7.55 13.19
CA GLY A 92 1.89 6.37 13.36
C GLY A 92 1.92 5.38 12.18
N SER A 93 2.95 5.47 11.33
CA SER A 93 3.12 4.65 10.13
C SER A 93 4.52 4.02 10.07
N ALA A 94 4.63 2.90 9.36
CA ALA A 94 5.89 2.23 9.08
C ALA A 94 6.67 2.90 7.92
N VAL A 95 6.05 3.86 7.24
CA VAL A 95 6.63 4.64 6.14
C VAL A 95 6.60 6.14 6.48
N GLY A 96 7.27 6.96 5.69
CA GLY A 96 7.30 8.42 5.81
C GLY A 96 8.68 9.02 5.65
N THR A 97 9.52 8.43 4.80
CA THR A 97 10.92 8.85 4.58
C THR A 97 11.31 8.80 3.11
N LYS A 98 12.36 9.55 2.74
CA LYS A 98 12.98 9.45 1.40
C LYS A 98 13.57 8.08 1.07
N ASN A 99 13.68 7.19 2.07
CA ASN A 99 14.24 5.84 1.97
C ASN A 99 13.18 4.74 2.02
N ASP A 100 11.89 5.09 2.00
CA ASP A 100 10.82 4.09 1.98
C ASP A 100 10.98 3.17 0.77
N SER A 101 10.58 1.90 0.91
CA SER A 101 10.88 0.90 -0.12
C SER A 101 10.33 1.28 -1.50
N VAL A 102 9.11 1.83 -1.55
CA VAL A 102 8.50 2.34 -2.79
C VAL A 102 9.22 3.55 -3.36
N ALA A 103 9.76 4.43 -2.50
CA ALA A 103 10.55 5.58 -2.92
C ALA A 103 11.83 5.12 -3.60
N VAL A 104 12.57 4.20 -2.97
CA VAL A 104 13.81 3.63 -3.52
C VAL A 104 13.54 2.90 -4.84
N GLU A 105 12.46 2.13 -4.91
CA GLU A 105 12.08 1.40 -6.12
C GLU A 105 11.77 2.36 -7.28
N LEU A 106 10.82 3.29 -7.11
CA LEU A 106 10.46 4.23 -8.17
C LEU A 106 11.63 5.13 -8.58
N CYS A 107 12.39 5.65 -7.62
CA CYS A 107 13.57 6.46 -7.92
C CYS A 107 14.61 5.68 -8.73
N SER A 108 14.86 4.42 -8.36
CA SER A 108 15.80 3.56 -9.08
C SER A 108 15.30 3.25 -10.50
N ARG A 109 14.01 2.95 -10.67
CA ARG A 109 13.45 2.63 -12.00
C ARG A 109 13.51 3.81 -12.96
N TYR A 110 13.05 4.99 -12.53
CA TYR A 110 13.17 6.18 -13.37
C TYR A 110 14.64 6.54 -13.65
N ALA A 111 15.54 6.39 -12.67
CA ALA A 111 16.96 6.59 -12.94
C ALA A 111 17.50 5.58 -13.97
N LYS A 112 17.12 4.31 -13.89
CA LYS A 112 17.44 3.28 -14.91
C LYS A 112 16.83 3.54 -16.28
N MET A 113 15.80 4.37 -16.38
CA MET A 113 15.24 4.82 -17.66
C MET A 113 15.99 6.03 -18.25
N GLY A 114 16.90 6.65 -17.49
CA GLY A 114 17.72 7.77 -17.93
C GLY A 114 17.38 9.13 -17.30
N TYR A 115 16.45 9.17 -16.32
CA TYR A 115 16.13 10.37 -15.57
C TYR A 115 17.18 10.61 -14.45
N VAL A 116 17.32 11.85 -14.02
CA VAL A 116 17.92 12.16 -12.71
C VAL A 116 16.80 12.25 -11.69
N VAL A 117 16.83 11.46 -10.62
CA VAL A 117 15.75 11.48 -9.61
C VAL A 117 16.27 12.01 -8.29
N ALA A 118 15.57 12.96 -7.68
CA ALA A 118 15.91 13.50 -6.37
C ALA A 118 14.81 13.19 -5.36
N SER A 119 15.07 12.28 -4.43
CA SER A 119 14.17 11.96 -3.32
C SER A 119 14.42 12.93 -2.16
N ILE A 120 13.53 13.91 -1.97
CA ILE A 120 13.73 14.99 -1.00
C ILE A 120 13.19 14.62 0.38
N ASP A 121 13.90 15.01 1.43
CA ASP A 121 13.39 15.06 2.81
C ASP A 121 13.02 16.51 3.12
N TYR A 122 11.72 16.80 3.08
CA TYR A 122 11.16 18.13 3.28
C TYR A 122 10.84 18.40 4.76
N ARG A 123 10.65 19.65 5.17
CA ARG A 123 10.38 19.97 6.58
C ARG A 123 9.06 19.40 7.05
N GLN A 124 9.17 18.57 8.07
CA GLN A 124 8.06 18.00 8.81
C GLN A 124 7.77 18.82 10.09
N GLY A 125 6.61 18.60 10.70
CA GLY A 125 6.32 18.99 12.08
C GLY A 125 4.97 19.67 12.28
N TRP A 126 4.09 19.02 13.02
CA TRP A 126 2.85 19.59 13.55
C TRP A 126 2.44 18.81 14.80
N ASN A 127 1.52 19.31 15.62
CA ASN A 127 1.07 18.61 16.84
C ASN A 127 -0.27 17.89 16.60
N PRO A 128 -0.25 16.55 16.38
CA PRO A 128 -1.48 15.77 16.22
C PRO A 128 -2.32 15.71 17.50
N LEU A 129 -1.72 15.97 18.67
CA LEU A 129 -2.37 15.93 19.98
C LEU A 129 -2.86 17.30 20.46
N ALA A 130 -2.89 18.32 19.58
CA ALA A 130 -3.45 19.62 19.94
C ALA A 130 -4.92 19.48 20.36
N ALA A 131 -5.32 20.25 21.38
CA ALA A 131 -6.58 20.03 22.09
C ALA A 131 -7.82 20.31 21.22
N THR A 132 -7.69 21.23 20.27
CA THR A 132 -8.79 21.61 19.38
C THR A 132 -8.52 21.17 17.94
N GLN A 133 -9.59 20.87 17.19
CA GLN A 133 -9.49 20.60 15.76
C GLN A 133 -8.89 21.78 15.01
N SER A 134 -9.29 23.02 15.34
CA SER A 134 -8.77 24.23 14.69
C SER A 134 -7.26 24.39 14.84
N GLU A 135 -6.69 24.08 16.01
CA GLU A 135 -5.23 24.09 16.20
C GLU A 135 -4.52 23.01 15.38
N ARG A 136 -5.11 21.81 15.28
CA ARG A 136 -4.59 20.73 14.43
C ARG A 136 -4.58 21.15 12.96
N THR A 137 -5.71 21.67 12.47
CA THR A 137 -5.88 22.17 11.10
C THR A 137 -4.88 23.28 10.77
N PHE A 138 -4.76 24.29 11.63
CA PHE A 138 -3.80 25.38 11.47
C PHE A 138 -2.36 24.86 11.32
N GLN A 139 -1.94 23.95 12.21
CA GLN A 139 -0.57 23.44 12.20
C GLN A 139 -0.30 22.51 11.01
N LEU A 140 -1.29 21.71 10.59
CA LEU A 140 -1.17 20.83 9.42
C LEU A 140 -1.09 21.64 8.12
N ILE A 141 -1.90 22.69 7.95
CA ILE A 141 -1.82 23.61 6.81
C ILE A 141 -0.43 24.27 6.74
N ASN A 142 0.09 24.71 7.89
CA ASN A 142 1.44 25.26 7.96
C ASN A 142 2.53 24.22 7.61
N ALA A 143 2.31 22.94 7.92
CA ALA A 143 3.22 21.87 7.54
C ALA A 143 3.20 21.60 6.03
N ALA A 144 2.01 21.54 5.42
CA ALA A 144 1.86 21.45 3.97
C ALA A 144 2.53 22.64 3.24
N TYR A 145 2.30 23.85 3.74
CA TYR A 145 2.90 25.07 3.17
C TYR A 145 4.44 25.05 3.19
N ARG A 146 5.05 24.55 4.27
CA ARG A 146 6.52 24.37 4.32
C ARG A 146 6.99 23.31 3.32
N GLY A 147 6.25 22.21 3.16
CA GLY A 147 6.53 21.21 2.14
C GLY A 147 6.54 21.82 0.73
N VAL A 148 5.58 22.69 0.41
CA VAL A 148 5.52 23.43 -0.88
C VAL A 148 6.79 24.26 -1.11
N GLN A 149 7.20 25.05 -0.10
CA GLN A 149 8.42 25.85 -0.19
C GLN A 149 9.67 24.99 -0.40
N ASP A 150 9.74 23.83 0.25
CA ASP A 150 10.91 22.95 0.20
C ASP A 150 10.98 22.21 -1.13
N ALA A 151 9.84 21.75 -1.68
CA ALA A 151 9.76 21.18 -3.03
C ALA A 151 10.19 22.18 -4.10
N ARG A 152 9.69 23.42 -4.03
CA ARG A 152 10.11 24.51 -4.93
C ARG A 152 11.59 24.87 -4.76
N THR A 153 12.12 24.75 -3.54
CA THR A 153 13.55 24.94 -3.27
C THR A 153 14.40 23.87 -3.96
N ALA A 154 13.94 22.61 -4.00
CA ALA A 154 14.63 21.55 -4.73
C ALA A 154 14.70 21.84 -6.24
N VAL A 155 13.59 22.26 -6.87
CA VAL A 155 13.59 22.63 -8.30
C VAL A 155 14.59 23.76 -8.59
N ARG A 156 14.58 24.81 -7.75
CA ARG A 156 15.54 25.91 -7.90
C ARG A 156 16.97 25.49 -7.65
N TYR A 157 17.22 24.54 -6.74
CA TYR A 157 18.55 24.00 -6.48
C TYR A 157 19.13 23.40 -7.76
N PHE A 158 18.39 22.53 -8.45
CA PHE A 158 18.86 21.90 -9.68
C PHE A 158 19.19 22.94 -10.77
N ARG A 159 18.29 23.91 -11.00
CA ARG A 159 18.53 25.01 -11.94
C ARG A 159 19.75 25.86 -11.57
N MET A 160 19.92 26.15 -10.28
CA MET A 160 21.08 26.90 -9.79
C MET A 160 22.38 26.12 -9.97
N THR A 161 22.37 24.80 -9.73
CA THR A 161 23.56 23.96 -9.92
C THR A 161 23.95 23.83 -11.38
N GLU A 162 22.99 23.76 -12.30
CA GLU A 162 23.25 23.79 -13.74
C GLU A 162 23.96 25.10 -14.13
N ASP A 163 23.34 26.25 -13.84
CA ASP A 163 23.83 27.58 -14.20
C ASP A 163 25.18 27.94 -13.54
N THR A 164 25.36 27.60 -12.26
CA THR A 164 26.48 28.13 -11.45
C THR A 164 27.55 27.11 -11.07
N MET A 165 27.24 25.81 -11.12
CA MET A 165 28.16 24.74 -10.70
C MET A 165 28.66 23.90 -11.88
N GLY A 166 28.36 24.29 -13.11
CA GLY A 166 28.81 23.61 -14.32
C GLY A 166 28.10 22.29 -14.55
N ASP A 167 26.80 22.26 -14.22
CA ASP A 167 25.90 21.13 -14.41
C ASP A 167 26.43 19.79 -13.88
N PRO A 168 26.61 19.67 -12.55
CA PRO A 168 27.18 18.46 -11.96
C PRO A 168 26.32 17.21 -12.15
N TYR A 169 25.04 17.40 -12.52
CA TYR A 169 24.06 16.33 -12.68
C TYR A 169 23.66 16.11 -14.15
N GLY A 170 24.27 16.80 -15.13
CA GLY A 170 23.94 16.59 -16.55
C GLY A 170 22.44 16.70 -16.82
N ILE A 171 21.79 17.79 -16.39
CA ILE A 171 20.34 17.98 -16.47
C ILE A 171 19.93 19.06 -17.46
N ASP A 172 18.71 18.94 -18.00
CA ASP A 172 18.05 20.07 -18.65
C ASP A 172 17.17 20.82 -17.63
N PRO A 173 17.46 22.11 -17.33
CA PRO A 173 16.72 22.88 -16.34
C PRO A 173 15.27 23.20 -16.73
N SER A 174 14.88 22.94 -17.98
CA SER A 174 13.52 23.05 -18.51
C SER A 174 12.70 21.76 -18.41
N MET A 175 13.32 20.64 -18.02
CA MET A 175 12.68 19.33 -17.91
C MET A 175 12.66 18.84 -16.46
N ILE A 176 11.95 19.54 -15.58
CA ILE A 176 11.85 19.18 -14.15
C ILE A 176 10.38 18.92 -13.80
N GLY A 177 10.08 17.80 -13.16
CA GLY A 177 8.73 17.44 -12.70
C GLY A 177 8.70 16.91 -11.27
N TYR A 178 7.50 16.80 -10.70
CA TYR A 178 7.28 16.19 -9.38
C TYR A 178 6.70 14.78 -9.48
N LEU A 179 7.07 13.92 -8.54
CA LEU A 179 6.32 12.72 -8.16
C LEU A 179 6.05 12.75 -6.66
N GLY A 180 4.80 13.01 -6.27
CA GLY A 180 4.38 13.04 -4.88
C GLY A 180 3.68 11.76 -4.46
N GLU A 181 3.94 11.28 -3.24
CA GLU A 181 3.31 10.08 -2.68
C GLU A 181 2.66 10.40 -1.33
N GLY A 182 1.39 10.00 -1.16
CA GLY A 182 0.58 10.31 0.02
C GLY A 182 0.59 11.80 0.36
N THR A 183 1.22 12.19 1.49
CA THR A 183 1.37 13.62 1.82
C THR A 183 2.30 14.40 0.92
N GLY A 184 3.29 13.74 0.30
CA GLY A 184 4.05 14.34 -0.80
C GLY A 184 3.17 14.67 -2.00
N GLY A 185 2.02 13.99 -2.14
CA GLY A 185 1.03 14.31 -3.14
C GLY A 185 0.37 15.67 -2.96
N TYR A 186 -0.05 15.98 -1.72
CA TYR A 186 -0.56 17.32 -1.35
C TYR A 186 0.48 18.41 -1.63
N VAL A 187 1.76 18.13 -1.33
CA VAL A 187 2.86 19.05 -1.59
C VAL A 187 3.07 19.24 -3.09
N SER A 188 3.11 18.16 -3.87
CA SER A 188 3.38 18.23 -5.32
C SER A 188 2.29 18.97 -6.08
N TYR A 189 1.01 18.70 -5.77
CA TYR A 189 -0.12 19.44 -6.34
C TYR A 189 -0.02 20.93 -5.99
N ALA A 190 0.03 21.25 -4.70
CA ALA A 190 0.08 22.64 -4.25
C ALA A 190 1.32 23.38 -4.80
N ALA A 191 2.48 22.72 -4.87
CA ALA A 191 3.69 23.30 -5.43
C ALA A 191 3.60 23.53 -6.94
N ALA A 192 2.82 22.73 -7.67
CA ALA A 192 2.62 22.87 -9.10
C ALA A 192 1.57 23.93 -9.48
N THR A 193 0.63 24.24 -8.58
CA THR A 193 -0.55 25.03 -8.94
C THR A 193 -0.66 26.38 -8.21
N ILE A 194 -0.15 26.52 -6.97
CA ILE A 194 -0.23 27.79 -6.24
C ILE A 194 0.61 28.87 -6.94
N SER A 195 -0.03 29.82 -7.59
CA SER A 195 0.66 30.86 -8.37
C SER A 195 1.30 31.93 -7.49
N ASP A 196 0.60 32.39 -6.45
CA ASP A 196 1.08 33.37 -5.49
C ASP A 196 0.44 33.21 -4.09
N TYR A 197 0.75 34.12 -3.16
CA TYR A 197 0.23 34.03 -1.79
C TYR A 197 -1.30 34.24 -1.70
N ASN A 198 -1.88 35.08 -2.56
CA ASN A 198 -3.32 35.33 -2.55
C ASN A 198 -4.10 34.09 -2.95
N ASP A 199 -3.58 33.31 -3.88
CA ASP A 199 -4.14 32.03 -4.32
C ASP A 199 -4.40 31.07 -3.14
N VAL A 200 -3.52 31.11 -2.13
CA VAL A 200 -3.67 30.29 -0.91
C VAL A 200 -4.94 30.65 -0.10
N ILE A 201 -5.41 31.89 -0.15
CA ILE A 201 -6.41 32.42 0.81
C ILE A 201 -7.63 33.06 0.17
N TYR A 202 -7.62 33.30 -1.15
CA TYR A 202 -8.69 33.87 -1.93
C TYR A 202 -9.03 32.96 -3.12
N ASP A 203 -10.32 32.85 -3.43
CA ASP A 203 -10.81 32.18 -4.63
C ASP A 203 -10.58 33.05 -5.88
N ASP A 204 -10.90 32.51 -7.06
CA ASP A 204 -10.74 33.19 -8.36
C ASP A 204 -11.54 34.50 -8.48
N ASN A 205 -12.57 34.67 -7.63
CA ASN A 205 -13.40 35.88 -7.57
C ASN A 205 -12.88 36.89 -6.54
N GLY A 206 -11.78 36.60 -5.85
CA GLY A 206 -11.20 37.41 -4.79
C GLY A 206 -11.95 37.32 -3.46
N ALA A 207 -12.81 36.32 -3.26
CA ALA A 207 -13.47 36.07 -1.99
C ALA A 207 -12.63 35.13 -1.11
N PRO A 208 -12.63 35.28 0.22
CA PRO A 208 -11.81 34.43 1.09
C PRO A 208 -12.20 32.94 1.02
N ILE A 209 -11.21 32.06 0.86
CA ILE A 209 -11.38 30.60 1.01
C ILE A 209 -11.44 30.27 2.50
N THR A 210 -12.63 30.28 3.08
CA THR A 210 -12.87 30.29 4.53
C THR A 210 -12.14 29.19 5.32
N LYS A 211 -11.89 28.01 4.73
CA LYS A 211 -11.17 26.90 5.39
C LYS A 211 -9.68 27.18 5.66
N PHE A 212 -9.08 28.20 5.04
CA PHE A 212 -7.71 28.65 5.30
C PHE A 212 -7.61 29.85 6.25
N TRP A 213 -8.67 30.12 7.02
CA TRP A 213 -8.73 31.19 8.02
C TRP A 213 -9.08 30.63 9.41
N THR A 214 -8.50 31.19 10.47
CA THR A 214 -8.75 30.76 11.87
C THR A 214 -10.15 31.08 12.40
N GLY A 215 -10.94 31.80 11.61
CA GLY A 215 -12.34 32.15 11.84
C GLY A 215 -13.03 32.40 10.49
N ASP A 216 -14.28 32.85 10.50
CA ASP A 216 -15.03 33.13 9.26
C ASP A 216 -14.86 34.60 8.82
N PRO A 217 -14.05 34.90 7.79
CA PRO A 217 -13.88 36.25 7.27
C PRO A 217 -15.16 36.83 6.65
N ASN A 218 -16.12 35.97 6.27
CA ASN A 218 -17.45 36.36 5.80
C ASN A 218 -18.49 36.38 6.94
N GLY A 219 -18.04 36.14 8.17
CA GLY A 219 -18.86 35.95 9.35
C GLY A 219 -19.33 37.24 10.01
N THR A 220 -19.71 37.12 11.29
CA THR A 220 -20.29 38.25 12.04
C THR A 220 -19.24 39.36 12.26
N PRO A 221 -19.54 40.64 11.94
CA PRO A 221 -18.61 41.74 12.16
C PRO A 221 -18.16 41.84 13.62
N GLY A 222 -16.84 41.89 13.85
CA GLY A 222 -16.23 41.99 15.19
C GLY A 222 -15.72 40.67 15.77
N VAL A 223 -15.81 39.56 15.04
CA VAL A 223 -15.06 38.33 15.33
C VAL A 223 -13.70 38.44 14.63
N ASP A 224 -12.61 38.28 15.38
CA ASP A 224 -11.26 38.29 14.82
C ASP A 224 -11.04 37.04 13.96
N TYR A 225 -10.49 37.23 12.76
CA TYR A 225 -10.07 36.18 11.85
C TYR A 225 -8.68 36.52 11.32
N LEU A 226 -7.85 35.49 11.14
CA LEU A 226 -6.52 35.63 10.54
C LEU A 226 -6.33 34.52 9.50
N PRO A 227 -5.61 34.79 8.39
CA PRO A 227 -5.11 33.74 7.54
C PRO A 227 -4.31 32.71 8.35
N MET A 228 -4.50 31.42 8.06
CA MET A 228 -3.71 30.37 8.72
C MET A 228 -2.25 30.36 8.26
N VAL A 229 -1.96 30.90 7.08
CA VAL A 229 -0.61 31.19 6.58
C VAL A 229 -0.51 32.70 6.43
N ILE A 230 0.55 33.31 6.95
CA ILE A 230 0.80 34.76 6.85
C ILE A 230 2.16 34.95 6.22
N GLU A 231 2.24 35.56 5.03
CA GLU A 231 3.49 35.69 4.26
C GLU A 231 4.66 36.28 5.08
N ALA A 232 4.41 37.33 5.88
CA ALA A 232 5.46 37.94 6.72
C ALA A 232 6.01 37.02 7.82
N VAL A 233 5.24 36.00 8.21
CA VAL A 233 5.60 35.01 9.24
C VAL A 233 6.16 33.74 8.61
N ASN A 234 5.54 33.29 7.53
CA ASN A 234 5.78 32.00 6.89
C ASN A 234 6.72 32.06 5.68
N GLY A 235 7.02 33.26 5.15
CA GLY A 235 7.60 33.44 3.81
C GLY A 235 6.55 33.26 2.71
N ASN A 236 6.89 33.64 1.48
CA ASN A 236 6.04 33.43 0.31
C ASN A 236 5.97 31.95 -0.09
N PRO A 237 4.99 31.53 -0.92
CA PRO A 237 4.85 30.13 -1.33
C PRO A 237 6.09 29.63 -2.08
N GLU A 238 6.76 30.55 -2.77
CA GLU A 238 8.06 30.31 -3.39
C GLU A 238 9.15 29.90 -2.39
N GLY A 239 9.11 30.32 -1.13
CA GLY A 239 10.25 30.11 -0.20
C GLY A 239 11.47 30.96 -0.56
N THR A 240 11.25 32.11 -1.21
CA THR A 240 12.27 33.08 -1.63
C THR A 240 12.27 34.36 -0.78
N THR A 241 11.39 34.45 0.22
CA THR A 241 11.37 35.52 1.22
C THR A 241 11.52 34.96 2.64
N ASP A 242 12.27 35.66 3.48
CA ASP A 242 12.39 35.31 4.88
C ASP A 242 11.07 35.55 5.62
N GLY A 243 10.70 34.63 6.51
CA GLY A 243 9.51 34.72 7.36
C GLY A 243 9.89 34.76 8.83
N PHE A 244 9.24 35.63 9.62
CA PHE A 244 9.54 35.79 11.04
C PHE A 244 8.26 35.77 11.90
N ALA A 245 8.23 34.86 12.88
CA ALA A 245 7.27 34.94 13.97
C ALA A 245 7.54 36.21 14.81
N PRO A 246 6.49 36.96 15.20
CA PRO A 246 6.67 38.19 15.96
C PRO A 246 7.18 37.91 17.39
N PRO A 247 7.76 38.93 18.05
CA PRO A 247 8.09 38.87 19.48
C PRO A 247 6.90 38.39 20.32
N GLY A 248 7.19 37.55 21.31
CA GLY A 248 6.21 37.00 22.25
C GLY A 248 5.62 35.65 21.85
N VAL A 249 5.81 35.18 20.62
CA VAL A 249 5.32 33.85 20.17
C VAL A 249 6.20 32.72 20.70
N PHE A 250 7.50 32.78 20.43
CA PHE A 250 8.48 31.77 20.85
C PHE A 250 9.52 32.29 21.86
N GLY A 251 9.40 33.55 22.26
CA GLY A 251 10.37 34.23 23.11
C GLY A 251 10.25 35.75 23.01
N PRO A 252 11.11 36.52 23.70
CA PRO A 252 11.05 37.99 23.68
C PRO A 252 11.46 38.60 22.32
N ASP A 253 12.18 37.85 21.48
CA ASP A 253 12.67 38.29 20.18
C ASP A 253 11.91 37.62 19.04
N PRO A 254 11.86 38.21 17.82
CA PRO A 254 11.33 37.54 16.64
C PRO A 254 12.12 36.27 16.33
N VAL A 255 11.44 35.22 15.88
CA VAL A 255 12.07 33.95 15.50
C VAL A 255 11.83 33.70 14.01
N GLN A 256 12.91 33.46 13.28
CA GLN A 256 12.82 33.12 11.85
C GLN A 256 12.14 31.76 11.69
N LEU A 257 11.19 31.66 10.76
CA LEU A 257 10.46 30.43 10.41
C LEU A 257 10.62 30.04 8.94
N CYS A 258 11.04 30.98 8.08
CA CYS A 258 11.42 30.70 6.72
C CYS A 258 12.73 31.41 6.39
N ILE A 259 13.64 30.68 5.74
CA ILE A 259 14.89 31.19 5.17
C ILE A 259 14.71 31.19 3.65
N ALA A 260 14.97 32.32 3.01
CA ALA A 260 14.95 32.41 1.55
C ALA A 260 16.03 31.53 0.93
N ASN A 261 15.65 30.64 -0.01
CA ASN A 261 16.58 29.74 -0.70
C ASN A 261 16.59 29.98 -2.22
N HIS A 262 17.79 29.93 -2.82
CA HIS A 262 18.04 29.98 -4.28
C HIS A 262 17.24 31.07 -5.02
N THR A 263 17.19 32.26 -4.44
CA THR A 263 16.41 33.38 -5.00
C THR A 263 16.88 33.75 -6.41
N GLY A 264 15.94 33.95 -7.33
CA GLY A 264 16.23 34.33 -8.72
C GLY A 264 16.14 33.20 -9.73
N TYR A 265 16.01 31.95 -9.27
CA TYR A 265 15.69 30.79 -10.12
C TYR A 265 14.19 30.50 -10.06
N SER A 266 13.60 30.06 -11.17
CA SER A 266 12.19 29.62 -11.23
C SER A 266 12.01 28.28 -10.50
N SER A 267 10.84 28.02 -9.92
CA SER A 267 10.41 26.69 -9.45
C SER A 267 9.32 26.04 -10.30
N ASP A 268 9.06 26.56 -11.51
CA ASP A 268 8.08 25.99 -12.43
C ASP A 268 8.46 24.56 -12.80
N VAL A 269 7.47 23.68 -12.97
CA VAL A 269 7.68 22.29 -13.37
C VAL A 269 6.93 21.97 -14.65
N SER A 270 7.42 21.01 -15.42
CA SER A 270 6.86 20.62 -16.71
C SER A 270 5.65 19.69 -16.55
N TYR A 271 5.60 18.92 -15.46
CA TYR A 271 4.53 17.98 -15.13
C TYR A 271 4.48 17.66 -13.64
N GLN A 272 3.35 17.11 -13.21
CA GLN A 272 3.13 16.62 -11.86
C GLN A 272 2.57 15.19 -11.91
N VAL A 273 3.16 14.31 -11.11
CA VAL A 273 2.71 12.93 -10.92
C VAL A 273 2.35 12.72 -9.45
N ASN A 274 1.25 12.02 -9.20
CA ASN A 274 0.71 11.83 -7.86
C ASN A 274 0.35 10.37 -7.56
N LEU A 275 0.77 9.86 -6.40
CA LEU A 275 0.40 8.55 -5.85
C LEU A 275 -0.37 8.77 -4.55
N GLY A 276 -1.69 8.90 -4.64
CA GLY A 276 -2.56 9.28 -3.53
C GLY A 276 -2.33 10.72 -3.03
N GLY A 277 -3.16 11.19 -2.11
CA GLY A 277 -3.17 12.58 -1.66
C GLY A 277 -4.18 13.46 -2.41
N ALA A 278 -4.27 14.73 -2.03
CA ALA A 278 -5.31 15.65 -2.52
C ALA A 278 -4.81 17.10 -2.64
N LEU A 279 -5.52 17.93 -3.39
CA LEU A 279 -5.30 19.36 -3.50
C LEU A 279 -6.10 20.09 -2.41
N GLY A 280 -5.49 21.09 -1.77
CA GLY A 280 -6.15 21.84 -0.69
C GLY A 280 -7.43 22.54 -1.13
N ASP A 281 -7.47 23.10 -2.35
CA ASP A 281 -8.65 23.73 -2.94
C ASP A 281 -8.56 23.73 -4.47
N LEU A 282 -9.69 23.53 -5.16
CA LEU A 282 -9.74 23.51 -6.63
C LEU A 282 -9.53 24.89 -7.26
N ASN A 283 -9.75 26.00 -6.51
CA ASN A 283 -9.46 27.34 -7.01
C ASN A 283 -7.96 27.58 -7.26
N TRP A 284 -7.09 26.68 -6.78
CA TRP A 284 -5.66 26.75 -7.10
C TRP A 284 -5.34 26.24 -8.51
N LEU A 285 -6.32 25.70 -9.26
CA LEU A 285 -6.12 25.13 -10.59
C LEU A 285 -6.39 26.16 -11.69
N ASP A 286 -5.36 26.54 -12.42
CA ASP A 286 -5.42 27.52 -13.48
C ASP A 286 -5.17 26.93 -14.88
N PRO A 287 -5.77 27.50 -15.93
CA PRO A 287 -5.37 27.21 -17.31
C PRO A 287 -3.90 27.55 -17.54
N GLY A 288 -3.10 26.52 -17.85
CA GLY A 288 -1.66 26.66 -18.05
C GLY A 288 -0.81 26.02 -16.95
N ASP A 289 -1.43 25.57 -15.86
CA ASP A 289 -0.75 24.73 -14.88
C ASP A 289 -0.19 23.45 -15.52
N PRO A 290 0.85 22.85 -14.91
CA PRO A 290 1.50 21.66 -15.44
C PRO A 290 0.53 20.50 -15.71
N ALA A 291 0.84 19.67 -16.70
CA ALA A 291 0.07 18.46 -16.97
C ALA A 291 0.17 17.48 -15.78
N MET A 292 -0.95 16.83 -15.44
CA MET A 292 -1.09 16.07 -14.20
C MET A 292 -1.37 14.59 -14.47
N ILE A 293 -0.67 13.71 -13.75
CA ILE A 293 -0.89 12.27 -13.75
C ILE A 293 -1.21 11.85 -12.31
N SER A 294 -2.33 11.16 -12.09
CA SER A 294 -2.80 10.86 -10.74
C SER A 294 -3.23 9.41 -10.61
N PHE A 295 -2.59 8.69 -9.69
CA PHE A 295 -2.98 7.37 -9.23
C PHE A 295 -3.63 7.54 -7.86
N GLN A 296 -4.87 7.10 -7.69
CA GLN A 296 -5.51 7.17 -6.37
C GLN A 296 -6.56 6.08 -6.21
N CYS A 297 -6.58 5.46 -5.04
CA CYS A 297 -7.60 4.48 -4.68
C CYS A 297 -8.93 5.20 -4.38
N PRO A 298 -10.03 4.90 -5.09
CA PRO A 298 -11.33 5.49 -4.78
C PRO A 298 -11.87 5.17 -3.39
N ALA A 299 -11.35 4.11 -2.77
CA ALA A 299 -11.70 3.66 -1.42
C ALA A 299 -10.74 4.16 -0.33
N ASP A 300 -9.74 5.00 -0.66
CA ASP A 300 -8.83 5.57 0.35
C ASP A 300 -9.63 6.33 1.42
N GLN A 301 -9.44 5.89 2.67
CA GLN A 301 -10.17 6.40 3.83
C GLN A 301 -9.53 7.66 4.44
N PHE A 302 -8.29 7.99 4.06
CA PHE A 302 -7.51 9.09 4.63
C PHE A 302 -7.44 10.28 3.67
N ALA A 303 -7.08 10.01 2.41
CA ALA A 303 -7.06 11.03 1.36
C ALA A 303 -8.28 10.84 0.44
N PRO A 304 -9.11 11.89 0.28
CA PRO A 304 -10.36 11.72 -0.45
C PRO A 304 -10.08 11.61 -1.95
N TYR A 305 -10.81 10.73 -2.66
CA TYR A 305 -10.74 10.61 -4.11
C TYR A 305 -11.52 11.72 -4.85
N THR A 306 -12.62 12.17 -4.24
CA THR A 306 -13.39 13.36 -4.61
C THR A 306 -13.11 14.48 -3.59
N THR A 307 -13.91 15.54 -3.58
CA THR A 307 -13.86 16.59 -2.56
C THR A 307 -14.55 16.12 -1.29
N GLN A 308 -13.77 15.87 -0.23
CA GLN A 308 -14.26 15.48 1.08
C GLN A 308 -13.29 15.94 2.19
N VAL A 309 -13.65 15.68 3.45
CA VAL A 309 -12.82 16.02 4.60
C VAL A 309 -11.68 15.01 4.75
N VAL A 310 -10.45 15.53 4.81
CA VAL A 310 -9.24 14.74 5.08
C VAL A 310 -9.27 14.20 6.50
N VAL A 311 -8.96 12.91 6.63
CA VAL A 311 -8.81 12.21 7.91
C VAL A 311 -7.34 11.94 8.15
N VAL A 312 -6.82 12.36 9.31
CA VAL A 312 -5.42 12.14 9.65
C VAL A 312 -5.21 10.71 10.15
N PRO A 313 -4.29 9.92 9.57
CA PRO A 313 -4.05 8.55 10.01
C PRO A 313 -3.64 8.42 11.49
N THR A 314 -2.83 9.36 11.98
CA THR A 314 -2.28 9.33 13.34
C THR A 314 -3.34 9.40 14.44
N THR A 315 -4.48 10.04 14.20
CA THR A 315 -5.53 10.26 15.22
C THR A 315 -6.93 9.83 14.79
N GLY A 316 -7.14 9.54 13.50
CA GLY A 316 -8.48 9.30 12.92
C GLY A 316 -9.38 10.54 12.93
N GLU A 317 -8.81 11.73 13.11
CA GLU A 317 -9.55 12.98 13.25
C GLU A 317 -9.71 13.68 11.90
N ASN A 318 -10.91 14.24 11.68
CA ASN A 318 -11.22 15.13 10.57
C ASN A 318 -10.46 16.45 10.72
N VAL A 319 -9.90 16.99 9.62
CA VAL A 319 -9.09 18.23 9.69
C VAL A 319 -9.55 19.33 8.75
N VAL A 320 -9.50 19.10 7.45
CA VAL A 320 -9.81 20.11 6.43
C VAL A 320 -10.35 19.44 5.18
N GLU A 321 -11.25 20.11 4.47
CA GLU A 321 -11.73 19.64 3.16
C GLU A 321 -10.65 19.82 2.09
N ALA A 322 -10.45 18.79 1.29
CA ALA A 322 -9.51 18.77 0.16
C ALA A 322 -10.15 18.00 -1.01
N SER A 323 -9.61 18.19 -2.21
CA SER A 323 -10.12 17.60 -3.45
C SER A 323 -9.14 16.58 -4.00
N GLY A 324 -9.61 15.33 -4.14
CA GLY A 324 -8.83 14.24 -4.70
C GLY A 324 -8.68 14.27 -6.22
N ALA A 325 -7.96 13.27 -6.73
CA ALA A 325 -7.65 13.12 -8.14
C ALA A 325 -8.89 13.15 -9.05
N PHE A 326 -10.04 12.61 -8.62
CA PHE A 326 -11.24 12.63 -9.46
C PHE A 326 -11.72 14.06 -9.74
N ASP A 327 -11.84 14.88 -8.70
CA ASP A 327 -12.36 16.25 -8.83
C ASP A 327 -11.31 17.19 -9.44
N ILE A 328 -10.02 16.98 -9.14
CA ILE A 328 -8.92 17.69 -9.82
C ILE A 328 -8.99 17.42 -11.33
N HIS A 329 -9.09 16.15 -11.73
CA HIS A 329 -9.18 15.80 -13.15
C HIS A 329 -10.50 16.26 -13.77
N ALA A 330 -11.61 16.27 -13.03
CA ALA A 330 -12.87 16.84 -13.51
C ALA A 330 -12.70 18.33 -13.84
N GLU A 331 -12.05 19.10 -12.97
CA GLU A 331 -11.85 20.55 -13.12
C GLU A 331 -10.92 20.85 -14.31
N ILE A 332 -9.69 20.29 -14.33
CA ILE A 332 -8.73 20.59 -15.40
C ILE A 332 -9.27 20.14 -16.75
N ASN A 333 -9.99 19.01 -16.84
CA ASN A 333 -10.51 18.53 -18.12
C ASN A 333 -11.77 19.27 -18.59
N ALA A 334 -12.46 19.99 -17.69
CA ALA A 334 -13.58 20.86 -18.04
C ALA A 334 -13.14 22.22 -18.63
N GLN A 335 -11.87 22.61 -18.46
CA GLN A 335 -11.33 23.85 -19.00
C GLN A 335 -11.34 23.88 -20.55
N PRO A 336 -11.39 25.08 -21.18
CA PRO A 336 -11.32 25.20 -22.63
C PRO A 336 -10.04 24.60 -23.22
N ALA A 337 -10.16 23.88 -24.34
CA ALA A 337 -9.01 23.28 -25.00
C ALA A 337 -8.02 24.33 -25.56
N PRO A 338 -6.70 24.10 -25.49
CA PRO A 338 -6.07 22.97 -24.79
C PRO A 338 -6.15 23.17 -23.26
N ASN A 339 -6.69 22.16 -22.57
CA ASN A 339 -6.64 22.09 -21.12
C ASN A 339 -5.28 21.52 -20.66
N ASN A 340 -5.03 21.46 -19.35
CA ASN A 340 -3.75 21.05 -18.77
C ASN A 340 -3.29 19.66 -19.25
N ASN A 341 -4.23 18.72 -19.45
CA ASN A 341 -3.93 17.36 -19.93
C ASN A 341 -4.19 17.15 -21.43
N GLY A 342 -4.41 18.23 -22.19
CA GLY A 342 -4.70 18.14 -23.62
C GLY A 342 -3.55 17.51 -24.41
N SER A 343 -2.31 17.67 -23.93
CA SER A 343 -1.11 17.04 -24.48
C SER A 343 -1.14 15.51 -24.33
N PHE A 344 -1.59 14.99 -23.19
CA PHE A 344 -1.74 13.54 -22.96
C PHE A 344 -2.87 12.97 -23.79
N GLN A 345 -4.03 13.63 -23.79
CA GLN A 345 -5.20 13.20 -24.58
C GLN A 345 -4.91 13.12 -26.08
N ALA A 346 -4.08 14.03 -26.59
CA ALA A 346 -3.67 14.05 -27.99
C ALA A 346 -2.85 12.82 -28.39
N LEU A 347 -2.23 12.11 -27.43
CA LEU A 347 -1.52 10.86 -27.70
C LEU A 347 -2.51 9.74 -28.03
N GLY A 348 -3.70 9.71 -27.43
CA GLY A 348 -4.67 8.64 -27.70
C GLY A 348 -4.10 7.24 -27.44
N LEU A 349 -3.36 7.09 -26.34
CA LEU A 349 -2.71 5.84 -25.96
C LEU A 349 -3.72 4.71 -25.73
N THR A 350 -3.41 3.52 -26.25
CA THR A 350 -4.24 2.31 -26.12
C THR A 350 -3.46 1.10 -25.60
N ASP A 351 -2.30 1.34 -24.99
CA ASP A 351 -1.51 0.31 -24.31
C ASP A 351 -2.28 -0.31 -23.13
N ALA A 352 -1.78 -1.41 -22.58
CA ALA A 352 -2.45 -2.17 -21.53
C ALA A 352 -2.77 -1.30 -20.30
N TYR A 353 -1.89 -0.40 -19.89
CA TYR A 353 -2.09 0.47 -18.73
C TYR A 353 -3.13 1.55 -19.03
N SER A 354 -3.06 2.18 -20.20
CA SER A 354 -4.05 3.18 -20.63
C SER A 354 -5.45 2.57 -20.78
N ALA A 355 -5.55 1.35 -21.33
CA ALA A 355 -6.79 0.61 -21.41
C ALA A 355 -7.34 0.24 -20.01
N GLN A 356 -6.46 -0.14 -19.08
CA GLN A 356 -6.85 -0.45 -17.71
C GLN A 356 -7.37 0.79 -16.96
N ALA A 357 -6.75 1.97 -17.14
CA ALA A 357 -7.24 3.22 -16.57
C ALA A 357 -8.68 3.54 -16.99
N VAL A 358 -8.99 3.33 -18.28
CA VAL A 358 -10.35 3.47 -18.82
C VAL A 358 -11.30 2.44 -18.23
N ALA A 359 -10.86 1.18 -18.13
CA ALA A 359 -11.64 0.10 -17.51
C ALA A 359 -11.94 0.37 -16.03
N ASN A 360 -11.01 1.02 -15.32
CA ASN A 360 -11.15 1.43 -13.92
C ASN A 360 -12.04 2.67 -13.73
N GLY A 361 -12.49 3.31 -14.82
CA GLY A 361 -13.45 4.41 -14.77
C GLY A 361 -12.84 5.79 -14.69
N ASN A 362 -11.72 6.05 -15.38
CA ASN A 362 -11.09 7.38 -15.46
C ASN A 362 -11.90 8.45 -16.25
N GLN A 363 -13.14 8.15 -16.65
CA GLN A 363 -14.02 9.04 -17.44
C GLN A 363 -13.47 9.46 -18.82
N GLY A 364 -12.41 8.82 -19.32
CA GLY A 364 -11.69 9.25 -20.51
C GLY A 364 -10.73 10.42 -20.27
N TRP A 365 -10.50 10.81 -19.03
CA TRP A 365 -9.53 11.83 -18.64
C TRP A 365 -8.13 11.23 -18.61
N ASP A 366 -7.43 11.34 -19.74
CA ASP A 366 -6.04 10.89 -19.84
C ASP A 366 -5.17 11.63 -18.82
N GLY A 367 -4.42 10.87 -18.02
CA GLY A 367 -3.73 11.33 -16.80
C GLY A 367 -4.35 10.81 -15.50
N LEU A 368 -5.64 10.48 -15.46
CA LEU A 368 -6.27 9.88 -14.26
C LEU A 368 -6.19 8.35 -14.31
N TYR A 369 -5.67 7.74 -13.26
CA TYR A 369 -5.65 6.29 -13.04
C TYR A 369 -6.35 5.95 -11.72
N PRO A 370 -7.64 5.57 -11.74
CA PRO A 370 -8.30 5.04 -10.56
C PRO A 370 -7.66 3.70 -10.19
N VAL A 371 -7.12 3.60 -8.98
CA VAL A 371 -6.48 2.38 -8.49
C VAL A 371 -7.54 1.53 -7.83
N LEU A 372 -7.90 0.44 -8.49
CA LEU A 372 -8.78 -0.57 -7.91
C LEU A 372 -7.87 -1.66 -7.37
N ASN A 373 -7.91 -1.90 -6.06
CA ASN A 373 -7.22 -3.02 -5.41
C ASN A 373 -7.85 -4.34 -5.86
N ASP A 374 -7.71 -5.41 -5.08
CA ASP A 374 -8.49 -6.61 -5.32
C ASP A 374 -9.99 -6.32 -5.16
N TYR A 375 -10.78 -6.65 -6.20
CA TYR A 375 -12.23 -6.46 -6.23
C TYR A 375 -12.92 -7.77 -6.58
N VAL A 376 -14.00 -8.07 -5.87
CA VAL A 376 -14.96 -9.11 -6.27
C VAL A 376 -16.25 -8.41 -6.70
N GLY A 377 -16.45 -8.33 -8.02
CA GLY A 377 -17.51 -7.52 -8.60
C GLY A 377 -17.22 -6.02 -8.43
N SER A 378 -18.08 -5.31 -7.69
CA SER A 378 -17.94 -3.86 -7.41
C SER A 378 -17.46 -3.55 -5.98
N THR A 379 -17.09 -4.57 -5.21
CA THR A 379 -16.71 -4.43 -3.80
C THR A 379 -15.22 -4.68 -3.65
N PRO A 380 -14.44 -3.75 -3.06
CA PRO A 380 -13.03 -4.00 -2.75
C PRO A 380 -12.92 -5.07 -1.66
N THR A 381 -12.06 -6.07 -1.87
CA THR A 381 -11.71 -7.08 -0.86
C THR A 381 -10.71 -6.53 0.16
N GLN A 382 -10.00 -5.46 -0.20
CA GLN A 382 -9.09 -4.69 0.66
C GLN A 382 -9.57 -3.24 0.73
N PRO A 383 -10.71 -2.98 1.42
CA PRO A 383 -11.39 -1.69 1.38
C PRO A 383 -10.61 -0.55 2.04
N PHE A 384 -9.57 -0.87 2.81
CA PHE A 384 -8.80 0.09 3.60
C PHE A 384 -7.42 0.39 3.00
N ASP A 385 -7.06 -0.29 1.91
CA ASP A 385 -5.76 -0.10 1.27
C ASP A 385 -5.80 1.10 0.32
N GLY A 386 -5.33 2.24 0.84
CA GLY A 386 -5.19 3.47 0.06
C GLY A 386 -3.90 3.57 -0.74
N ALA A 387 -2.95 2.67 -0.52
CA ALA A 387 -1.59 2.76 -1.05
C ALA A 387 -0.97 1.37 -1.26
N PRO A 388 -1.50 0.58 -2.20
CA PRO A 388 -1.08 -0.82 -2.40
C PRO A 388 0.36 -0.95 -2.92
N TRP A 389 0.96 0.16 -3.38
CA TRP A 389 2.37 0.23 -3.74
C TRP A 389 3.33 0.26 -2.53
N GLN A 390 2.85 0.42 -1.30
CA GLN A 390 3.70 0.53 -0.12
C GLN A 390 4.09 -0.85 0.44
N TRP A 391 5.36 -1.01 0.81
CA TRP A 391 5.81 -2.13 1.65
C TRP A 391 6.96 -1.71 2.55
N TRP A 392 7.12 -2.42 3.67
CA TRP A 392 8.12 -2.18 4.70
C TRP A 392 8.54 -3.49 5.37
N ASP A 393 9.60 -3.45 6.16
CA ASP A 393 10.04 -4.58 6.98
C ASP A 393 9.18 -4.67 8.26
N VAL A 394 8.27 -5.64 8.30
CA VAL A 394 7.34 -5.82 9.43
C VAL A 394 8.08 -6.06 10.73
N ALA A 395 9.13 -6.90 10.71
CA ALA A 395 9.91 -7.22 11.91
C ALA A 395 10.58 -5.97 12.52
N THR A 396 11.10 -5.06 11.70
CA THR A 396 11.67 -3.79 12.14
C THR A 396 10.60 -2.92 12.80
N THR A 397 9.42 -2.82 12.21
CA THR A 397 8.30 -2.05 12.80
C THR A 397 7.82 -2.69 14.11
N GLU A 398 7.73 -4.01 14.21
CA GLU A 398 7.37 -4.71 15.45
C GLU A 398 8.41 -4.50 16.56
N MET A 399 9.69 -4.40 16.22
CA MET A 399 10.74 -4.03 17.18
C MET A 399 10.54 -2.61 17.72
N VAL A 400 10.13 -1.66 16.87
CA VAL A 400 9.79 -0.29 17.28
C VAL A 400 8.55 -0.29 18.18
N ASP A 401 7.54 -1.09 17.84
CA ASP A 401 6.34 -1.26 18.65
C ASP A 401 6.66 -1.78 20.06
N ALA A 402 7.47 -2.83 20.15
CA ALA A 402 7.90 -3.39 21.44
C ALA A 402 8.72 -2.38 22.27
N ALA A 403 9.53 -1.54 21.63
CA ALA A 403 10.36 -0.54 22.29
C ALA A 403 9.55 0.65 22.82
N ASN A 404 8.51 1.06 22.10
CA ASN A 404 7.77 2.30 22.36
C ASN A 404 6.35 2.07 22.90
N GLY A 405 5.89 0.81 22.98
CA GLY A 405 4.53 0.47 23.39
C GLY A 405 3.47 0.90 22.37
N THR A 406 3.83 0.89 21.08
CA THR A 406 2.95 1.23 19.96
C THR A 406 2.40 -0.05 19.28
N THR A 407 1.49 0.12 18.32
CA THR A 407 0.90 -0.99 17.55
C THR A 407 0.91 -0.69 16.04
N ILE A 408 1.95 0.01 15.57
CA ILE A 408 2.08 0.50 14.20
C ILE A 408 2.05 -0.66 13.21
N ALA A 409 2.80 -1.73 13.44
CA ALA A 409 2.86 -2.88 12.54
C ALA A 409 1.48 -3.51 12.36
N ALA A 410 0.80 -3.81 13.48
CA ALA A 410 -0.53 -4.38 13.47
C ALA A 410 -1.54 -3.47 12.76
N THR A 411 -1.55 -2.16 13.07
CA THR A 411 -2.44 -1.20 12.42
C THR A 411 -2.19 -1.13 10.92
N GLN A 412 -0.93 -1.01 10.49
CA GLN A 412 -0.58 -0.90 9.08
C GLN A 412 -0.94 -2.16 8.29
N LEU A 413 -0.79 -3.36 8.89
CA LEU A 413 -1.24 -4.62 8.29
C LEU A 413 -2.78 -4.72 8.17
N THR A 414 -3.55 -3.99 8.96
CA THR A 414 -5.02 -3.91 8.72
C THR A 414 -5.37 -3.01 7.54
N LEU A 415 -4.48 -2.07 7.19
CA LEU A 415 -4.67 -1.14 6.08
C LEU A 415 -4.23 -1.77 4.77
N ASN A 416 -3.10 -2.47 4.75
CA ASN A 416 -2.59 -3.21 3.60
C ASN A 416 -2.15 -4.62 4.05
N PRO A 417 -3.05 -5.62 4.00
CA PRO A 417 -2.82 -6.95 4.58
C PRO A 417 -1.95 -7.88 3.72
N ASN A 418 -1.91 -7.66 2.42
CA ASN A 418 -1.10 -8.38 1.44
C ASN A 418 0.21 -7.65 1.11
N MET A 419 0.50 -6.55 1.83
CA MET A 419 1.69 -5.74 1.67
C MET A 419 2.92 -6.61 1.52
N GLY A 420 3.69 -6.30 0.48
CA GLY A 420 4.88 -7.04 0.18
C GLY A 420 5.57 -6.49 -1.04
N PRO A 421 6.87 -6.81 -1.20
CA PRO A 421 7.64 -6.35 -2.34
C PRO A 421 7.08 -6.84 -3.68
N LEU A 422 6.38 -7.98 -3.72
CA LEU A 422 5.75 -8.49 -4.95
C LEU A 422 4.59 -7.59 -5.40
N GLU A 423 3.63 -7.35 -4.51
CA GLU A 423 2.50 -6.47 -4.76
C GLU A 423 2.98 -5.04 -5.06
N GLY A 424 3.83 -4.50 -4.18
CA GLY A 424 4.31 -3.13 -4.31
C GLY A 424 5.02 -2.88 -5.65
N ARG A 425 5.84 -3.83 -6.11
CA ARG A 425 6.49 -3.74 -7.42
C ARG A 425 5.53 -3.89 -8.59
N ALA A 426 4.48 -4.71 -8.50
CA ALA A 426 3.45 -4.81 -9.54
C ALA A 426 2.69 -3.48 -9.72
N TYR A 427 2.43 -2.77 -8.62
CA TYR A 427 1.91 -1.41 -8.71
C TYR A 427 2.94 -0.41 -9.23
N CYS A 428 4.23 -0.56 -8.89
CA CYS A 428 5.30 0.23 -9.51
C CYS A 428 5.38 0.03 -11.04
N ASP A 429 5.20 -1.20 -11.54
CA ASP A 429 5.12 -1.49 -12.97
C ASP A 429 3.97 -0.69 -13.62
N THR A 430 2.81 -0.67 -12.97
CA THR A 430 1.64 0.09 -13.41
C THR A 430 1.92 1.60 -13.41
N ILE A 431 2.52 2.11 -12.34
CA ILE A 431 2.86 3.53 -12.19
C ILE A 431 3.81 3.99 -13.29
N VAL A 432 4.91 3.26 -13.48
CA VAL A 432 5.92 3.57 -14.51
C VAL A 432 5.34 3.40 -15.91
N GLY A 433 4.66 2.28 -16.16
CA GLY A 433 4.07 1.96 -17.47
C GLY A 433 3.03 2.97 -17.93
N TYR A 434 2.22 3.51 -17.01
CA TYR A 434 1.24 4.55 -17.34
C TYR A 434 1.88 5.95 -17.45
N SER A 435 2.80 6.32 -16.56
CA SER A 435 3.32 7.70 -16.53
C SER A 435 4.45 7.96 -17.53
N ALA A 436 5.37 7.01 -17.74
CA ALA A 436 6.54 7.18 -18.61
C ALA A 436 6.22 7.63 -20.04
N PRO A 437 5.27 7.01 -20.79
CA PRO A 437 4.97 7.46 -22.16
C PRO A 437 4.39 8.87 -22.22
N ARG A 438 3.64 9.28 -21.19
CA ARG A 438 3.04 10.61 -21.07
C ARG A 438 4.12 11.66 -20.80
N MET A 439 5.00 11.40 -19.83
CA MET A 439 6.11 12.27 -19.51
C MET A 439 7.09 12.40 -20.67
N ALA A 440 7.52 11.28 -21.27
CA ALA A 440 8.46 11.28 -22.38
C ALA A 440 7.91 12.03 -23.60
N ALA A 441 6.62 11.88 -23.91
CA ALA A 441 5.99 12.61 -25.01
C ALA A 441 5.86 14.11 -24.71
N LEU A 442 5.45 14.47 -23.50
CA LEU A 442 5.31 15.87 -23.07
C LEU A 442 6.64 16.63 -23.12
N LEU A 443 7.72 15.98 -22.69
CA LEU A 443 9.06 16.54 -22.70
C LEU A 443 9.73 16.49 -24.08
N GLY A 444 9.10 15.89 -25.09
CA GLY A 444 9.68 15.70 -26.42
C GLY A 444 10.84 14.71 -26.47
N LEU A 445 10.98 13.87 -25.43
CA LEU A 445 11.99 12.81 -25.32
C LEU A 445 11.63 11.58 -26.16
N ALA A 446 10.33 11.39 -26.42
CA ALA A 446 9.80 10.37 -27.32
C ALA A 446 8.61 10.93 -28.10
N SER A 447 8.29 10.33 -29.25
CA SER A 447 7.18 10.77 -30.10
C SER A 447 6.46 9.60 -30.73
N GLN A 448 5.20 9.79 -31.10
CA GLN A 448 4.45 8.77 -31.85
C GLN A 448 5.09 8.46 -33.20
N GLY A 449 5.23 7.18 -33.51
CA GLY A 449 5.86 6.74 -34.75
C GLY A 449 5.94 5.21 -34.85
N PRO A 450 6.71 4.68 -35.82
CA PRO A 450 7.02 3.25 -35.87
C PRO A 450 7.90 2.84 -34.67
N GLY A 451 7.69 1.63 -34.16
CA GLY A 451 8.46 1.04 -33.06
C GLY A 451 7.84 -0.30 -32.64
N CYS A 452 8.42 -0.98 -31.65
CA CYS A 452 7.85 -2.23 -31.16
C CYS A 452 6.49 -2.02 -30.48
N THR A 453 5.47 -2.72 -30.97
CA THR A 453 4.10 -2.67 -30.44
C THR A 453 3.73 -3.85 -29.57
N ASP A 454 4.64 -4.81 -29.36
CA ASP A 454 4.40 -5.99 -28.54
C ASP A 454 4.73 -5.68 -27.07
N ALA A 455 3.72 -5.78 -26.19
CA ALA A 455 3.85 -5.48 -24.76
C ALA A 455 4.78 -6.44 -24.01
N ASP A 456 5.02 -7.64 -24.55
CA ASP A 456 5.91 -8.63 -23.96
C ASP A 456 7.39 -8.42 -24.38
N ALA A 457 7.67 -7.44 -25.25
CA ALA A 457 9.01 -7.13 -25.73
C ALA A 457 9.72 -6.11 -24.85
N CYS A 458 11.04 -6.23 -24.75
CA CYS A 458 11.92 -5.36 -23.96
C CYS A 458 11.96 -3.90 -24.43
N ASN A 459 11.77 -3.64 -25.73
CA ASN A 459 11.61 -2.30 -26.30
C ASN A 459 10.15 -1.96 -26.58
N PHE A 460 9.20 -2.54 -25.85
CA PHE A 460 7.83 -2.12 -25.99
C PHE A 460 7.74 -0.59 -25.85
N ASN A 461 7.15 0.04 -26.86
CA ASN A 461 6.98 1.47 -26.91
C ASN A 461 5.48 1.78 -27.00
N ALA A 462 4.90 2.26 -25.91
CA ALA A 462 3.47 2.64 -25.88
C ALA A 462 3.12 3.78 -26.86
N LEU A 463 4.11 4.56 -27.33
CA LEU A 463 3.93 5.58 -28.37
C LEU A 463 4.03 5.00 -29.80
N ALA A 464 4.33 3.71 -29.97
CA ALA A 464 4.40 3.09 -31.28
C ALA A 464 3.01 2.96 -31.92
N THR A 465 2.85 3.52 -33.12
CA THR A 465 1.60 3.50 -33.91
C THR A 465 1.59 2.40 -34.98
N SER A 466 2.74 1.79 -35.23
CA SER A 466 2.90 0.67 -36.16
C SER A 466 4.17 -0.12 -35.82
N ASP A 467 4.08 -1.45 -35.83
CA ASP A 467 5.24 -2.32 -35.68
C ASP A 467 6.25 -2.11 -36.83
N ASP A 468 7.49 -1.78 -36.47
CA ASP A 468 8.60 -1.64 -37.41
C ASP A 468 9.50 -2.89 -37.46
N GLY A 469 9.14 -3.94 -36.72
CA GLY A 469 9.90 -5.18 -36.59
C GLY A 469 11.10 -5.06 -35.65
N SER A 470 11.18 -4.01 -34.82
CA SER A 470 12.27 -3.83 -33.86
C SER A 470 12.13 -4.68 -32.61
N CYS A 471 11.00 -5.33 -32.35
CA CYS A 471 10.74 -6.04 -31.09
C CYS A 471 11.85 -7.03 -30.71
N VAL A 472 12.37 -6.87 -29.50
CA VAL A 472 13.37 -7.76 -28.89
C VAL A 472 12.80 -8.30 -27.59
N TYR A 473 12.99 -9.59 -27.35
CA TYR A 473 12.50 -10.27 -26.14
C TYR A 473 13.69 -10.73 -25.30
N ALA A 474 13.47 -10.83 -23.99
CA ALA A 474 14.47 -11.39 -23.09
C ALA A 474 14.69 -12.88 -23.36
N ASP A 475 15.91 -13.36 -23.08
CA ASP A 475 16.20 -14.79 -23.14
C ASP A 475 15.41 -15.54 -22.03
N PRO A 476 14.99 -16.79 -22.26
CA PRO A 476 14.28 -17.56 -21.23
C PRO A 476 15.06 -17.65 -19.92
N GLY A 477 14.42 -17.22 -18.82
CA GLY A 477 15.04 -17.16 -17.49
C GLY A 477 15.86 -15.89 -17.22
N PHE A 478 15.83 -14.91 -18.11
CA PHE A 478 16.47 -13.61 -17.95
C PHE A 478 15.45 -12.47 -18.10
N ASN A 479 15.69 -11.35 -17.40
CA ASN A 479 14.93 -10.12 -17.58
C ASN A 479 15.47 -9.33 -18.79
N CYS A 480 14.86 -8.20 -19.12
CA CYS A 480 15.28 -7.36 -20.25
C CYS A 480 16.66 -6.70 -20.08
N ALA A 481 17.18 -6.63 -18.86
CA ALA A 481 18.55 -6.22 -18.58
C ALA A 481 19.58 -7.36 -18.79
N GLY A 482 19.12 -8.55 -19.19
CA GLY A 482 19.98 -9.73 -19.35
C GLY A 482 20.43 -10.34 -18.02
N GLU A 483 19.75 -9.98 -16.92
CA GLU A 483 20.01 -10.53 -15.60
C GLU A 483 19.17 -11.79 -15.40
N PRO A 484 19.70 -12.83 -14.74
CA PRO A 484 18.90 -14.01 -14.41
C PRO A 484 17.70 -13.57 -13.59
N ILE A 485 16.50 -13.96 -14.02
CA ILE A 485 15.30 -13.87 -13.20
C ILE A 485 15.58 -14.75 -11.97
N ALA A 486 15.46 -14.17 -10.77
CA ALA A 486 15.66 -14.92 -9.53
C ALA A 486 14.70 -16.11 -9.52
N ALA A 487 15.26 -17.30 -9.67
CA ALA A 487 14.53 -18.55 -9.70
C ALA A 487 14.54 -19.13 -8.29
N GLY A 488 13.37 -19.48 -7.78
CA GLY A 488 13.17 -19.93 -6.41
C GLY A 488 11.70 -20.21 -6.18
N CYS A 489 11.32 -20.56 -4.96
CA CYS A 489 9.92 -20.78 -4.65
C CYS A 489 9.15 -19.45 -4.61
N THR A 490 8.14 -19.30 -5.47
CA THR A 490 7.25 -18.12 -5.51
C THR A 490 5.93 -18.33 -4.77
N ASN A 491 5.66 -19.55 -4.29
CA ASN A 491 4.44 -19.85 -3.55
C ASN A 491 4.57 -19.44 -2.07
N PRO A 492 3.80 -18.47 -1.58
CA PRO A 492 3.87 -17.96 -0.20
C PRO A 492 3.45 -18.96 0.88
N LEU A 493 2.88 -20.12 0.53
CA LEU A 493 2.65 -21.22 1.48
C LEU A 493 3.89 -22.07 1.75
N ALA A 494 4.95 -21.95 0.94
CA ALA A 494 6.14 -22.78 1.08
C ALA A 494 7.09 -22.27 2.16
N CYS A 495 7.82 -23.20 2.79
CA CYS A 495 8.80 -22.94 3.83
C CYS A 495 10.05 -22.24 3.33
N ASN A 496 10.37 -22.41 2.06
CA ASN A 496 11.46 -21.74 1.36
C ASN A 496 10.97 -20.68 0.37
N TYR A 497 9.78 -20.11 0.61
CA TYR A 497 9.26 -19.00 -0.16
C TYR A 497 10.31 -17.87 -0.23
N ASP A 498 10.68 -17.51 -1.45
CA ASP A 498 11.60 -16.43 -1.77
C ASP A 498 10.81 -15.30 -2.42
N ASN A 499 10.62 -14.21 -1.67
CA ASN A 499 9.87 -13.04 -2.13
C ASN A 499 10.63 -12.20 -3.19
N THR A 500 11.87 -12.59 -3.53
CA THR A 500 12.63 -12.07 -4.66
C THR A 500 12.52 -12.97 -5.88
N ALA A 501 12.08 -14.22 -5.72
CA ALA A 501 11.88 -15.14 -6.83
C ALA A 501 10.71 -14.68 -7.70
N THR A 502 10.95 -14.67 -9.00
CA THR A 502 10.01 -14.22 -10.04
C THR A 502 9.77 -15.33 -11.08
N LEU A 503 10.45 -16.46 -10.92
CA LEU A 503 10.25 -17.69 -11.67
C LEU A 503 10.25 -18.89 -10.72
N GLU A 504 9.16 -19.64 -10.72
CA GLU A 504 9.09 -20.93 -10.01
C GLU A 504 10.10 -21.92 -10.58
N ASP A 505 11.05 -22.34 -9.74
CA ASP A 505 12.04 -23.36 -10.10
C ASP A 505 11.67 -24.77 -9.62
N GLY A 506 10.49 -24.89 -9.00
CA GLY A 506 10.00 -26.14 -8.41
C GLY A 506 10.72 -26.52 -7.13
N SER A 507 11.46 -25.59 -6.49
CA SER A 507 12.10 -25.81 -5.20
C SER A 507 11.15 -25.70 -4.01
N CYS A 508 9.89 -25.26 -4.20
CA CYS A 508 8.94 -25.08 -3.11
C CYS A 508 8.77 -26.34 -2.26
N ASP A 509 9.01 -26.18 -0.95
CA ASP A 509 8.79 -27.19 0.07
C ASP A 509 7.69 -26.71 1.03
N PHE A 510 6.57 -27.42 1.06
CA PHE A 510 5.40 -27.07 1.86
C PHE A 510 5.31 -27.85 3.18
N LEU A 511 6.28 -28.75 3.44
CA LEU A 511 6.34 -29.55 4.65
C LEU A 511 7.78 -29.73 5.13
N ASP A 512 8.24 -28.78 5.96
CA ASP A 512 9.50 -28.88 6.69
C ASP A 512 9.25 -28.90 8.20
N SER A 513 8.58 -29.95 8.68
CA SER A 513 8.29 -30.13 10.11
C SER A 513 8.59 -31.54 10.59
N SER A 514 9.15 -31.63 11.80
CA SER A 514 9.35 -32.89 12.53
C SER A 514 8.49 -33.01 13.78
N THR A 515 7.69 -31.98 14.07
CA THR A 515 6.95 -31.78 15.32
C THR A 515 5.44 -31.76 15.10
N ILE A 516 4.98 -31.29 13.94
CA ILE A 516 3.56 -31.24 13.58
C ILE A 516 3.18 -32.55 12.87
N PRO A 517 2.26 -33.36 13.43
CA PRO A 517 1.94 -34.67 12.88
C PRO A 517 1.01 -34.56 11.66
N THR A 518 1.50 -35.00 10.49
CA THR A 518 0.74 -35.07 9.22
C THR A 518 0.56 -36.51 8.74
N GLY A 519 -0.25 -36.72 7.71
CA GLY A 519 -0.49 -38.02 7.10
C GLY A 519 -1.72 -38.76 7.65
N THR A 520 -2.06 -39.88 7.00
CA THR A 520 -3.35 -40.57 7.16
C THR A 520 -3.62 -41.13 8.55
N GLU A 521 -2.59 -41.29 9.38
CA GLU A 521 -2.70 -41.83 10.74
C GLU A 521 -2.98 -40.72 11.79
N ASN A 522 -2.85 -39.45 11.40
CA ASN A 522 -2.97 -38.31 12.30
C ASN A 522 -4.28 -37.57 12.00
N VAL A 523 -5.31 -37.86 12.79
CA VAL A 523 -6.60 -37.16 12.70
C VAL A 523 -6.47 -35.78 13.32
N TRP A 524 -6.94 -34.78 12.60
CA TRP A 524 -7.04 -33.38 13.02
C TRP A 524 -8.49 -33.01 13.28
N LEU A 525 -8.68 -32.12 14.24
CA LEU A 525 -9.91 -31.39 14.49
C LEU A 525 -9.73 -29.95 14.02
N VAL A 526 -10.74 -29.42 13.34
CA VAL A 526 -10.78 -28.02 12.89
C VAL A 526 -12.13 -27.41 13.25
N GLY A 527 -12.11 -26.23 13.84
CA GLY A 527 -13.31 -25.56 14.29
C GLY A 527 -13.21 -24.04 14.26
N LEU A 528 -14.30 -23.40 14.60
CA LEU A 528 -14.38 -21.97 14.86
C LEU A 528 -14.62 -21.75 16.35
N THR A 529 -14.07 -20.69 16.92
CA THR A 529 -14.42 -20.31 18.30
C THR A 529 -15.88 -19.89 18.36
N LEU A 530 -16.58 -20.27 19.42
CA LEU A 530 -18.03 -20.10 19.56
C LEU A 530 -18.41 -18.97 20.52
N THR A 531 -17.45 -18.41 21.25
CA THR A 531 -17.67 -17.27 22.17
C THR A 531 -18.34 -16.11 21.45
N GLY A 532 -19.43 -15.58 22.03
CA GLY A 532 -20.18 -14.46 21.44
C GLY A 532 -21.12 -14.84 20.30
N THR A 533 -21.23 -16.12 19.93
CA THR A 533 -22.13 -16.60 18.88
C THR A 533 -23.41 -17.23 19.44
N ALA A 534 -24.37 -17.57 18.57
CA ALA A 534 -25.56 -18.33 18.96
C ALA A 534 -25.23 -19.71 19.58
N PHE A 535 -24.01 -20.21 19.40
CA PHE A 535 -23.51 -21.48 19.92
C PHE A 535 -22.63 -21.31 21.18
N GLU A 536 -22.62 -20.13 21.81
CA GLU A 536 -21.83 -19.85 23.03
C GLU A 536 -22.08 -20.85 24.18
N ALA A 537 -23.27 -21.44 24.24
CA ALA A 537 -23.59 -22.50 25.21
C ALA A 537 -22.66 -23.73 25.08
N PHE A 538 -22.18 -24.00 23.85
CA PHE A 538 -21.18 -25.03 23.57
C PHE A 538 -19.75 -24.50 23.73
N ALA A 539 -19.50 -23.19 23.61
CA ALA A 539 -18.19 -22.59 23.94
C ALA A 539 -17.84 -22.79 25.43
N GLY A 540 -18.82 -22.47 26.28
CA GLY A 540 -18.80 -22.72 27.72
C GLY A 540 -17.54 -22.21 28.44
N PRO A 541 -17.13 -22.88 29.53
CA PRO A 541 -15.90 -22.58 30.27
C PRO A 541 -14.61 -22.84 29.47
N CYS A 542 -14.69 -23.59 28.36
CA CYS A 542 -13.51 -24.06 27.64
C CYS A 542 -12.77 -22.92 26.94
N GLU A 543 -13.50 -22.11 26.17
CA GLU A 543 -12.92 -20.94 25.51
C GLU A 543 -12.60 -19.81 26.51
N ALA A 544 -13.37 -19.70 27.60
CA ALA A 544 -13.10 -18.74 28.67
C ALA A 544 -11.78 -19.01 29.43
N ALA A 545 -11.30 -20.25 29.41
CA ALA A 545 -10.00 -20.65 29.95
C ALA A 545 -8.84 -20.53 28.94
N GLY A 546 -9.10 -20.01 27.73
CA GLY A 546 -8.14 -19.89 26.63
C GLY A 546 -7.98 -21.18 25.81
N GLY A 547 -8.95 -22.10 25.88
CA GLY A 547 -9.01 -23.33 25.08
C GLY A 547 -9.93 -23.21 23.86
N VAL A 548 -10.24 -24.35 23.24
CA VAL A 548 -11.17 -24.49 22.11
C VAL A 548 -12.04 -25.73 22.34
N ASN A 549 -13.29 -25.73 21.87
CA ASN A 549 -14.18 -26.88 22.06
C ASN A 549 -13.97 -27.95 20.97
N PRO A 550 -13.36 -29.11 21.28
CA PRO A 550 -13.12 -30.15 20.28
C PRO A 550 -14.39 -30.86 19.80
N ASN A 551 -15.51 -30.74 20.54
CA ASN A 551 -16.77 -31.42 20.22
C ASN A 551 -17.61 -30.66 19.18
N VAL A 552 -17.25 -29.42 18.87
CA VAL A 552 -17.83 -28.64 17.76
C VAL A 552 -16.76 -28.35 16.73
N SER A 553 -16.33 -29.42 16.07
CA SER A 553 -15.29 -29.39 15.06
C SER A 553 -15.59 -30.39 13.94
N ILE A 554 -15.06 -30.11 12.76
CA ILE A 554 -14.91 -31.11 11.71
C ILE A 554 -13.65 -31.93 11.99
N ASN A 555 -13.61 -33.17 11.52
CA ASN A 555 -12.41 -33.99 11.56
C ASN A 555 -11.90 -34.30 10.16
N GLY A 556 -10.61 -34.57 10.03
CA GLY A 556 -9.97 -34.94 8.77
C GLY A 556 -8.50 -35.27 8.99
N VAL A 557 -7.74 -35.45 7.92
CA VAL A 557 -6.28 -35.62 7.98
C VAL A 557 -5.61 -34.61 7.08
N ILE A 558 -4.53 -33.97 7.53
CA ILE A 558 -3.69 -33.13 6.67
C ILE A 558 -2.75 -34.07 5.91
N ALA A 559 -2.89 -34.12 4.59
CA ALA A 559 -2.19 -35.05 3.72
C ALA A 559 -1.37 -34.31 2.64
N GLY A 560 -0.24 -34.91 2.26
CA GLY A 560 0.69 -34.40 1.26
C GLY A 560 2.13 -34.73 1.67
N ASP A 561 3.03 -34.79 0.69
CA ASP A 561 4.45 -35.12 0.90
C ASP A 561 5.35 -33.86 0.92
N GLY A 562 4.76 -32.67 0.90
CA GLY A 562 5.47 -31.40 0.88
C GLY A 562 5.88 -30.91 -0.50
N SER A 563 5.69 -31.72 -1.57
CA SER A 563 6.04 -31.32 -2.94
C SER A 563 5.03 -30.37 -3.60
N ALA A 564 3.88 -30.21 -2.97
CA ALA A 564 2.81 -29.27 -3.28
C ALA A 564 2.14 -28.86 -1.96
N PRO A 565 1.34 -27.77 -1.94
CA PRO A 565 0.58 -27.41 -0.74
C PRO A 565 -0.20 -28.61 -0.20
N LEU A 566 -0.16 -28.79 1.12
CA LEU A 566 -0.86 -29.89 1.78
C LEU A 566 -2.36 -29.62 1.74
N ALA A 567 -3.19 -30.65 1.81
CA ALA A 567 -4.64 -30.52 1.80
C ALA A 567 -5.27 -31.37 2.90
N MET A 568 -6.44 -30.94 3.38
CA MET A 568 -7.24 -31.77 4.26
C MET A 568 -8.03 -32.81 3.46
N ALA A 569 -7.90 -34.08 3.84
CA ALA A 569 -8.60 -35.21 3.25
C ALA A 569 -9.46 -35.94 4.28
N GLY A 570 -10.46 -36.69 3.81
CA GLY A 570 -11.32 -37.50 4.67
C GLY A 570 -12.19 -36.67 5.62
N ILE A 571 -12.56 -35.45 5.21
CA ILE A 571 -13.30 -34.52 6.05
C ILE A 571 -14.67 -35.10 6.41
N THR A 572 -14.99 -35.16 7.69
CA THR A 572 -16.32 -35.47 8.20
C THR A 572 -16.74 -34.39 9.18
N ASP A 573 -18.02 -34.03 9.15
CA ASP A 573 -18.66 -33.20 10.18
C ASP A 573 -19.50 -34.11 11.10
N PRO A 574 -18.99 -34.49 12.28
CA PRO A 574 -19.71 -35.35 13.21
C PRO A 574 -20.91 -34.65 13.86
N THR A 575 -20.95 -33.31 13.81
CA THR A 575 -21.98 -32.51 14.47
C THR A 575 -23.18 -32.27 13.56
N GLY A 576 -22.96 -32.29 12.24
CA GLY A 576 -23.94 -31.89 11.23
C GLY A 576 -24.23 -30.38 11.20
N LEU A 577 -23.50 -29.58 11.99
CA LEU A 577 -23.66 -28.13 12.14
C LEU A 577 -22.64 -27.32 11.34
N LEU A 578 -21.60 -27.98 10.81
CA LEU A 578 -20.40 -27.37 10.23
C LEU A 578 -20.24 -27.72 8.76
N ALA A 579 -21.35 -27.90 8.04
CA ALA A 579 -21.34 -28.26 6.61
C ALA A 579 -20.59 -27.23 5.74
N ASP A 580 -20.72 -25.94 6.05
CA ASP A 580 -20.03 -24.87 5.32
C ASP A 580 -18.52 -24.85 5.64
N LEU A 581 -18.16 -25.10 6.90
CA LEU A 581 -16.75 -25.23 7.31
C LEU A 581 -16.11 -26.48 6.68
N ALA A 582 -16.84 -27.60 6.61
CA ALA A 582 -16.39 -28.82 5.94
C ALA A 582 -16.20 -28.60 4.43
N ALA A 583 -17.12 -27.87 3.78
CA ALA A 583 -16.99 -27.51 2.38
C ALA A 583 -15.77 -26.61 2.14
N LEU A 584 -15.56 -25.59 2.98
CA LEU A 584 -14.40 -24.72 2.90
C LEU A 584 -13.09 -25.48 3.12
N ALA A 585 -13.01 -26.31 4.17
CA ALA A 585 -11.81 -27.09 4.49
C ALA A 585 -11.39 -28.04 3.34
N SER A 586 -12.31 -28.44 2.46
CA SER A 586 -12.00 -29.28 1.30
C SER A 586 -11.28 -28.57 0.15
N THR A 587 -11.26 -27.23 0.18
CA THR A 587 -10.64 -26.37 -0.84
C THR A 587 -9.43 -25.60 -0.32
N VAL A 588 -9.05 -25.83 0.94
CA VAL A 588 -8.01 -25.09 1.64
C VAL A 588 -6.68 -25.80 1.51
N GLU A 589 -5.63 -25.01 1.30
CA GLU A 589 -4.25 -25.48 1.19
C GLU A 589 -3.45 -25.08 2.43
N PHE A 590 -2.48 -25.91 2.81
CA PHE A 590 -1.68 -25.71 4.02
C PHE A 590 -0.18 -25.71 3.70
N GLY A 591 0.55 -24.81 4.37
CA GLY A 591 1.99 -24.85 4.53
C GLY A 591 2.37 -25.17 5.97
N ILE A 592 3.30 -26.09 6.21
CA ILE A 592 3.74 -26.46 7.55
C ILE A 592 5.27 -26.36 7.64
N CYS A 593 5.73 -25.34 8.35
CA CYS A 593 7.13 -24.94 8.37
C CYS A 593 7.62 -24.82 9.81
N GLY A 594 8.44 -25.78 10.25
CA GLY A 594 8.80 -25.95 11.65
C GLY A 594 7.56 -26.20 12.52
N ASP A 595 7.28 -25.29 13.45
CA ASP A 595 6.12 -25.33 14.36
C ASP A 595 4.95 -24.44 13.89
N ASN A 596 5.07 -23.81 12.72
CA ASN A 596 4.07 -22.89 12.18
C ASN A 596 3.17 -23.60 11.15
N ILE A 597 1.89 -23.24 11.17
CA ILE A 597 0.91 -23.66 10.17
C ILE A 597 0.38 -22.40 9.47
N THR A 598 0.38 -22.42 8.15
CA THR A 598 -0.18 -21.36 7.32
C THR A 598 -1.29 -21.95 6.46
N VAL A 599 -2.41 -21.25 6.34
CA VAL A 599 -3.62 -21.75 5.71
C VAL A 599 -4.05 -20.80 4.60
N ALA A 600 -4.12 -21.26 3.36
CA ALA A 600 -4.71 -20.49 2.27
C ALA A 600 -6.23 -20.74 2.22
N ALA A 601 -6.98 -19.75 2.68
CA ALA A 601 -8.45 -19.80 2.73
C ALA A 601 -9.03 -18.44 2.32
N LEU A 602 -10.14 -18.47 1.57
CA LEU A 602 -10.90 -17.26 1.21
C LEU A 602 -10.06 -16.20 0.45
N GLY A 603 -9.04 -16.64 -0.31
CA GLY A 603 -8.14 -15.74 -1.04
C GLY A 603 -7.02 -15.12 -0.19
N ASN A 604 -6.95 -15.46 1.10
CA ASN A 604 -5.93 -14.96 2.03
C ASN A 604 -5.02 -16.10 2.51
N ILE A 605 -3.87 -15.72 3.05
CA ILE A 605 -2.93 -16.60 3.73
C ILE A 605 -2.99 -16.29 5.22
N ILE A 606 -3.53 -17.21 5.99
CA ILE A 606 -3.79 -17.04 7.42
C ILE A 606 -2.68 -17.76 8.19
N PRO A 607 -1.78 -17.04 8.88
CA PRO A 607 -0.86 -17.66 9.81
C PRO A 607 -1.63 -18.13 11.04
N MET A 608 -1.35 -19.35 11.51
CA MET A 608 -1.98 -19.91 12.70
C MET A 608 -0.96 -19.94 13.84
N VAL A 609 -1.31 -19.33 14.97
CA VAL A 609 -0.43 -19.23 16.14
C VAL A 609 -0.64 -20.45 17.04
N GLY A 610 0.42 -21.23 17.23
CA GLY A 610 0.42 -22.42 18.08
C GLY A 610 0.74 -22.12 19.54
N ASN A 611 0.03 -22.77 20.47
CA ASN A 611 0.32 -22.72 21.91
C ASN A 611 0.82 -24.06 22.49
N GLY A 612 1.10 -25.04 21.62
CA GLY A 612 1.50 -26.41 21.99
C GLY A 612 0.33 -27.39 22.17
N GLN A 613 -0.90 -26.91 22.24
CA GLN A 613 -2.12 -27.76 22.26
C GLN A 613 -2.92 -27.62 20.96
N PHE A 614 -3.08 -26.40 20.45
CA PHE A 614 -3.75 -26.11 19.18
C PHE A 614 -3.15 -24.88 18.51
N TRP A 615 -3.49 -24.70 17.24
CA TRP A 615 -3.18 -23.51 16.46
C TRP A 615 -4.45 -22.71 16.22
N GLN A 616 -4.39 -21.40 16.32
CA GLN A 616 -5.53 -20.50 16.13
C GLN A 616 -5.15 -19.30 15.27
N SER A 617 -6.07 -18.80 14.44
CA SER A 617 -5.87 -17.55 13.71
C SER A 617 -5.70 -16.38 14.69
N PRO A 618 -4.82 -15.42 14.41
CA PRO A 618 -4.63 -14.25 15.28
C PRO A 618 -5.75 -13.22 15.12
N ILE A 619 -6.53 -13.33 14.04
CA ILE A 619 -7.66 -12.47 13.72
C ILE A 619 -8.93 -13.31 13.48
N PRO A 620 -10.13 -12.73 13.67
CA PRO A 620 -11.38 -13.35 13.27
C PRO A 620 -11.41 -13.66 11.77
N VAL A 621 -12.04 -14.78 11.40
CA VAL A 621 -12.17 -15.24 10.00
C VAL A 621 -13.57 -15.03 9.42
N ASN A 622 -14.49 -14.48 10.21
CA ASN A 622 -15.84 -14.12 9.78
C ASN A 622 -16.41 -12.93 10.57
N ASP A 623 -17.53 -12.40 10.08
CA ASP A 623 -18.21 -11.23 10.66
C ASP A 623 -18.79 -11.49 12.07
N ASP A 624 -18.93 -12.77 12.45
CA ASP A 624 -19.37 -13.19 13.78
C ASP A 624 -18.23 -13.13 14.81
N GLY A 625 -17.03 -12.68 14.41
CA GLY A 625 -15.89 -12.53 15.31
C GLY A 625 -15.22 -13.85 15.70
N GLN A 626 -15.50 -14.93 14.96
CA GLN A 626 -14.96 -16.25 15.26
C GLN A 626 -13.55 -16.42 14.72
N TYR A 627 -12.70 -17.09 15.49
CA TYR A 627 -11.35 -17.44 15.09
C TYR A 627 -11.28 -18.89 14.61
N LEU A 628 -10.52 -19.14 13.55
CA LEU A 628 -10.25 -20.48 13.06
C LEU A 628 -9.25 -21.15 13.98
N TRP A 629 -9.48 -22.41 14.34
CA TRP A 629 -8.51 -23.20 15.09
C TRP A 629 -8.38 -24.62 14.52
N ALA A 630 -7.21 -25.21 14.69
CA ALA A 630 -6.89 -26.56 14.25
C ALA A 630 -5.96 -27.25 15.24
N ALA A 631 -6.16 -28.55 15.48
CA ALA A 631 -5.29 -29.35 16.33
C ALA A 631 -5.36 -30.86 16.02
N PRO A 632 -4.28 -31.62 16.23
CA PRO A 632 -4.34 -33.07 16.27
C PRO A 632 -5.35 -33.54 17.32
N LEU A 633 -6.18 -34.52 16.98
CA LEU A 633 -7.16 -35.16 17.87
C LEU A 633 -6.51 -35.63 19.17
N ALA A 634 -5.28 -36.13 19.08
CA ALA A 634 -4.50 -36.65 20.20
C ALA A 634 -4.09 -35.57 21.24
N ASN A 635 -4.20 -34.28 20.89
CA ASN A 635 -3.88 -33.19 21.82
C ASN A 635 -4.99 -32.95 22.85
N PHE A 636 -6.18 -33.53 22.65
CA PHE A 636 -7.30 -33.41 23.58
C PHE A 636 -7.43 -34.67 24.45
N PRO A 637 -7.60 -34.53 25.78
CA PRO A 637 -7.91 -35.68 26.64
C PRO A 637 -9.25 -36.31 26.24
N ILE A 638 -9.29 -37.64 26.24
CA ILE A 638 -10.53 -38.39 26.03
C ILE A 638 -11.33 -38.40 27.33
N GLY A 639 -12.55 -37.88 27.29
CA GLY A 639 -13.42 -37.75 28.45
C GLY A 639 -14.87 -37.55 28.05
N CYS A 640 -15.57 -36.70 28.80
CA CYS A 640 -16.90 -36.24 28.47
C CYS A 640 -17.04 -34.74 28.74
N GLY A 641 -17.17 -33.98 27.65
CA GLY A 641 -17.33 -32.53 27.67
C GLY A 641 -18.76 -32.04 27.75
N ASP A 642 -19.74 -32.95 27.83
CA ASP A 642 -21.14 -32.61 28.06
C ASP A 642 -21.44 -32.52 29.57
N PRO A 643 -21.75 -31.33 30.12
CA PRO A 643 -22.09 -31.15 31.53
C PRO A 643 -23.34 -31.91 31.99
N GLU A 644 -24.20 -32.36 31.06
CA GLU A 644 -25.41 -33.12 31.36
C GLU A 644 -25.17 -34.63 31.48
N ALA A 645 -23.97 -35.10 31.12
CA ALA A 645 -23.61 -36.51 31.24
C ALA A 645 -23.23 -36.91 32.68
N ASN A 646 -23.53 -38.15 33.04
CA ASN A 646 -23.27 -38.71 34.38
C ASN A 646 -21.77 -38.78 34.73
N ASN A 647 -20.91 -38.84 33.72
CA ASN A 647 -19.46 -38.91 33.85
C ASN A 647 -18.75 -37.71 33.20
N PHE A 648 -19.39 -36.53 33.23
CA PHE A 648 -18.75 -35.27 32.85
C PHE A 648 -17.38 -35.12 33.54
N THR A 649 -16.36 -34.79 32.75
CA THR A 649 -15.00 -34.60 33.23
C THR A 649 -14.60 -33.14 33.13
N ASP A 650 -14.46 -32.64 31.91
CA ASP A 650 -14.09 -31.26 31.60
C ASP A 650 -14.75 -30.84 30.28
N ALA A 651 -15.22 -29.59 30.19
CA ALA A 651 -15.87 -29.06 29.01
C ALA A 651 -14.96 -29.01 27.76
N CYS A 652 -13.64 -29.04 27.94
CA CYS A 652 -12.65 -29.12 26.87
C CYS A 652 -12.28 -30.56 26.46
N ASP A 653 -12.81 -31.58 27.14
CA ASP A 653 -12.48 -32.97 26.81
C ASP A 653 -13.20 -33.42 25.53
N LEU A 654 -12.54 -34.29 24.78
CA LEU A 654 -13.13 -34.94 23.62
C LEU A 654 -14.14 -36.00 24.07
N SER A 655 -15.42 -35.78 23.74
CA SER A 655 -16.59 -36.50 24.26
C SER A 655 -16.81 -37.87 23.60
N LEU A 656 -15.82 -38.76 23.67
CA LEU A 656 -15.94 -40.12 23.12
C LEU A 656 -16.49 -41.15 24.14
N ALA A 657 -16.73 -40.75 25.39
CA ALA A 657 -17.08 -41.67 26.46
C ALA A 657 -18.24 -41.21 27.36
N CYS A 658 -19.09 -40.28 26.91
CA CYS A 658 -20.22 -39.79 27.71
C CYS A 658 -21.26 -40.88 28.01
N THR A 659 -21.78 -40.87 29.24
CA THR A 659 -22.81 -41.79 29.73
C THR A 659 -24.02 -41.01 30.23
N TYR A 660 -25.22 -41.45 29.86
CA TYR A 660 -26.49 -40.79 30.21
C TYR A 660 -27.46 -41.79 30.81
N ASP A 661 -28.25 -41.34 31.78
CA ASP A 661 -29.37 -42.10 32.31
C ASP A 661 -30.59 -41.95 31.41
N VAL A 662 -31.00 -43.04 30.74
CA VAL A 662 -32.22 -43.05 29.93
C VAL A 662 -33.42 -43.43 30.79
N THR A 663 -34.34 -42.50 31.01
CA THR A 663 -35.60 -42.77 31.73
C THR A 663 -36.74 -43.10 30.76
N LEU A 664 -37.16 -44.37 30.74
CA LEU A 664 -38.33 -44.82 29.99
C LEU A 664 -39.60 -44.65 30.84
N ARG A 665 -40.53 -43.79 30.39
CA ARG A 665 -41.86 -43.65 31.01
C ARG A 665 -42.90 -44.36 30.18
N VAL A 666 -43.51 -45.40 30.75
CA VAL A 666 -44.60 -46.14 30.11
C VAL A 666 -45.93 -45.68 30.71
N ASN A 667 -46.81 -45.10 29.88
CA ASN A 667 -48.15 -44.71 30.32
C ASN A 667 -49.09 -45.92 30.32
N MET A 668 -49.38 -46.44 31.51
CA MET A 668 -50.25 -47.61 31.70
C MET A 668 -51.68 -47.23 32.09
N ALA A 669 -52.09 -45.96 31.93
CA ALA A 669 -53.37 -45.46 32.44
C ALA A 669 -54.62 -46.16 31.86
N ASN A 670 -54.47 -46.85 30.73
CA ASN A 670 -55.55 -47.61 30.08
C ASN A 670 -55.39 -49.13 30.20
N GLU A 671 -54.40 -49.62 30.97
CA GLU A 671 -54.04 -51.04 31.03
C GLU A 671 -54.14 -51.60 32.45
N MET A 672 -54.48 -52.88 32.57
CA MET A 672 -54.53 -53.58 33.87
C MET A 672 -53.16 -54.21 34.16
N VAL A 673 -52.40 -53.63 35.09
CA VAL A 673 -51.03 -54.06 35.40
C VAL A 673 -51.05 -55.28 36.34
N SER A 674 -50.27 -56.32 36.01
CA SER A 674 -50.14 -57.54 36.82
C SER A 674 -49.48 -57.28 38.19
N GLU A 675 -49.88 -58.02 39.23
CA GLU A 675 -49.27 -57.96 40.57
C GLU A 675 -47.77 -58.35 40.58
N ASN A 676 -47.32 -59.08 39.56
CA ASN A 676 -45.91 -59.45 39.39
C ASN A 676 -45.07 -58.35 38.70
N GLY A 677 -45.68 -57.21 38.36
CA GLY A 677 -45.00 -56.06 37.75
C GLY A 677 -45.08 -56.00 36.22
N VAL A 678 -44.36 -55.04 35.64
CA VAL A 678 -44.24 -54.81 34.20
C VAL A 678 -42.97 -55.49 33.70
N HIS A 679 -43.08 -56.30 32.64
CA HIS A 679 -41.93 -56.93 31.99
C HIS A 679 -41.71 -56.28 30.62
N VAL A 680 -40.56 -55.65 30.42
CA VAL A 680 -40.17 -55.07 29.13
C VAL A 680 -39.33 -56.12 28.39
N ALA A 681 -39.79 -56.58 27.22
CA ALA A 681 -39.10 -57.59 26.43
C ALA A 681 -38.84 -57.11 24.99
N GLY A 682 -37.59 -57.24 24.52
CA GLY A 682 -37.13 -56.94 23.17
C GLY A 682 -35.62 -56.65 23.12
N GLU A 683 -34.99 -56.82 21.96
CA GLU A 683 -33.73 -56.11 21.65
C GLU A 683 -34.13 -54.74 21.06
N PHE A 684 -33.59 -53.64 21.60
CA PHE A 684 -33.91 -52.28 21.15
C PHE A 684 -33.53 -52.11 19.67
N GLN A 685 -34.47 -52.42 18.77
CA GLN A 685 -34.29 -52.59 17.32
C GLN A 685 -33.61 -51.40 16.62
N GLY A 686 -32.29 -51.44 16.49
CA GLY A 686 -31.55 -50.41 15.73
C GLY A 686 -31.66 -49.01 16.33
N TRP A 687 -31.66 -48.90 17.66
CA TRP A 687 -31.67 -47.60 18.33
C TRP A 687 -30.32 -46.89 18.14
N ASP A 688 -30.34 -45.76 17.45
CA ASP A 688 -29.20 -44.84 17.29
C ASP A 688 -29.37 -43.68 18.29
N PRO A 689 -28.47 -43.50 19.26
CA PRO A 689 -28.55 -42.38 20.18
C PRO A 689 -28.31 -41.00 19.53
N ALA A 690 -27.93 -40.93 18.25
CA ALA A 690 -27.72 -39.69 17.50
C ALA A 690 -28.90 -39.27 16.60
N ALA A 691 -30.03 -39.99 16.60
CA ALA A 691 -31.20 -39.70 15.75
C ALA A 691 -32.25 -38.77 16.37
#